data_AF-A0A8C4SAK1-F1
#
_entry.id   AF-A0A8C4SAK1-F1
#
_cell.length_a   1.000
_cell.length_b   1.000
_cell.length_c   1.000
_cell.angle_alpha   90.00
_cell.angle_beta   90.00
_cell.angle_gamma   90.00
#
_symmetry.space_group_name_H-M   'P 1'
#
loop_
_entity.id
_entity.type
_entity.pdbx_description
1 polymer ?
#
loop_
_entity_poly.entity_id
_entity_poly.type
_entity_poly.pdbx_seq_one_letter_code
_entity_poly.pdbx_strand_id
1 'polypeptide(L)'
;MKEMERKLQEERTSKMKVENNLLEVEKRCSILDCDFKQLQQKYDEAHRLKEKLSEEVKNLSLKIEQETQKRSLTQNDLKMQTQQVNALKMSEKQLKQEINHLLEIKLTLDKQNSELRKERQDADGQMKELQDQLEAEQYFSTLYKTQVRELKEECEEKNKICKEMQQKVQELQDERDSLAAQLEITLTKADSEQLARSIAEEQYSDLEKEKIMKELEIKEMMARHKQELAEKDATIGSLEEANRTLTSDVANLANEKEEFNNRLKEVQDQLQKMMESEQSLGIVKLQFEKQLQSERTLKTQAVNKLAEIMNRREVRGSGSRRGNDTDVRRKEKENRKLQLELRSEKEKLNSMMIKYQKEINEMQAQIADESQIRIELQMALDSKDSDIEQLRNQLISINVHSSDTTSIGSGPDFDVDDTYPESRLEGWLSLPFRNNTKKFGWEKKYVVVSSKKILFYNSEQDREQSNPYMVLDIDKLFHVRSVTQTDVYRADAKDIPRIFQILYANEGESKKDQEFPVEPLPIGEKSSYICHKGHEFIPTLYHFPTNCEACTKPLWNMFKPPPALECRRCHIKCHKDHMDKKEEVIAPCRVNYDISTAKNLLLLANSQEEQQKWVSRLIKKIPKKPPAPDPFARSSPRASMKVQPNQSIRRPSRQHPQSKPRLLDLAFKDWDLSFDDVDDDDIFDF
;
A
#
# COMPACT_ATOMS: atom_id res chain seq x y z
N MET A 1 17.15 236.36 -9.05
CA MET A 1 18.59 236.00 -9.07
C MET A 1 18.88 234.96 -8.00
N LYS A 2 19.54 235.26 -6.86
CA LYS A 2 20.05 234.27 -5.88
C LYS A 2 19.21 233.02 -5.60
N GLU A 3 17.90 233.16 -5.41
CA GLU A 3 16.97 232.03 -5.15
C GLU A 3 16.86 231.02 -6.31
N MET A 4 17.08 231.46 -7.55
CA MET A 4 17.01 230.62 -8.75
C MET A 4 18.31 229.80 -8.93
N GLU A 5 19.47 230.39 -8.60
CA GLU A 5 20.77 229.70 -8.62
C GLU A 5 20.82 228.61 -7.54
N ARG A 6 20.27 228.90 -6.35
CA ARG A 6 20.09 227.92 -5.27
C ARG A 6 19.26 226.73 -5.74
N LYS A 7 18.08 226.98 -6.32
CA LYS A 7 17.21 225.91 -6.84
C LYS A 7 17.83 225.10 -7.97
N LEU A 8 18.59 225.74 -8.88
CA LEU A 8 19.30 225.03 -9.94
C LEU A 8 20.39 224.11 -9.39
N GLN A 9 21.07 224.51 -8.30
CA GLN A 9 22.08 223.67 -7.65
C GLN A 9 21.42 222.54 -6.83
N GLU A 10 20.31 222.82 -6.15
CA GLU A 10 19.49 221.80 -5.47
C GLU A 10 19.00 220.74 -6.47
N GLU A 11 18.41 221.14 -7.60
CA GLU A 11 18.06 220.26 -8.73
C GLU A 11 19.25 219.43 -9.23
N ARG A 12 20.42 220.04 -9.46
CA ARG A 12 21.62 219.30 -9.88
C ARG A 12 22.05 218.24 -8.88
N THR A 13 21.99 218.54 -7.57
CA THR A 13 22.30 217.54 -6.53
C THR A 13 21.22 216.49 -6.36
N SER A 14 19.95 216.84 -6.61
CA SER A 14 18.82 215.90 -6.63
C SER A 14 18.97 214.91 -7.78
N LYS A 15 19.16 215.43 -9.01
CA LYS A 15 19.45 214.65 -10.21
C LYS A 15 20.63 213.70 -9.99
N MET A 16 21.77 214.20 -9.50
CA MET A 16 22.95 213.38 -9.24
C MET A 16 22.69 212.27 -8.20
N LYS A 17 21.84 212.50 -7.19
CA LYS A 17 21.41 211.44 -6.25
C LYS A 17 20.51 210.41 -6.92
N VAL A 18 19.56 210.84 -7.75
CA VAL A 18 18.67 209.94 -8.51
C VAL A 18 19.46 209.09 -9.51
N GLU A 19 20.44 209.66 -10.21
CA GLU A 19 21.32 208.93 -11.15
C GLU A 19 22.19 207.90 -10.41
N ASN A 20 22.78 208.24 -9.25
CA ASN A 20 23.51 207.27 -8.44
C ASN A 20 22.61 206.16 -7.88
N ASN A 21 21.41 206.51 -7.39
CA ASN A 21 20.45 205.52 -6.90
C ASN A 21 19.97 204.59 -8.03
N LEU A 22 19.77 205.11 -9.25
CA LEU A 22 19.43 204.33 -10.43
C LEU A 22 20.55 203.34 -10.77
N LEU A 23 21.81 203.80 -10.86
CA LEU A 23 22.97 202.94 -11.10
C LEU A 23 23.15 201.87 -10.01
N GLU A 24 22.85 202.18 -8.74
CA GLU A 24 22.91 201.18 -7.67
C GLU A 24 21.77 200.15 -7.78
N VAL A 25 20.56 200.58 -8.15
CA VAL A 25 19.43 199.67 -8.42
C VAL A 25 19.70 198.80 -9.64
N GLU A 26 20.21 199.35 -10.75
CA GLU A 26 20.61 198.61 -11.95
C GLU A 26 21.69 197.58 -11.62
N LYS A 27 22.70 197.95 -10.83
CA LYS A 27 23.73 197.03 -10.32
C LYS A 27 23.13 195.91 -9.46
N ARG A 28 22.22 196.24 -8.54
CA ARG A 28 21.52 195.24 -7.69
C ARG A 28 20.66 194.31 -8.55
N CYS A 29 19.94 194.81 -9.55
CA CYS A 29 19.17 194.02 -10.50
C CYS A 29 20.07 193.11 -11.36
N SER A 30 21.23 193.59 -11.80
CA SER A 30 22.20 192.78 -12.55
C SER A 30 22.82 191.65 -11.71
N ILE A 31 23.08 191.91 -10.42
CA ILE A 31 23.49 190.87 -9.47
C ILE A 31 22.38 189.83 -9.28
N LEU A 32 21.14 190.27 -9.04
CA LEU A 32 19.99 189.39 -8.85
C LEU A 32 19.64 188.57 -10.12
N ASP A 33 19.83 189.11 -11.32
CA ASP A 33 19.71 188.38 -12.58
C ASP A 33 20.81 187.31 -12.73
N CYS A 34 22.04 187.61 -12.30
CA CYS A 34 23.14 186.63 -12.26
C CYS A 34 22.86 185.51 -11.23
N ASP A 35 22.43 185.87 -10.02
CA ASP A 35 22.07 184.91 -8.97
C ASP A 35 20.86 184.05 -9.38
N PHE A 36 19.84 184.66 -10.00
CA PHE A 36 18.70 183.94 -10.57
C PHE A 36 19.13 182.95 -11.65
N LYS A 37 20.01 183.34 -12.58
CA LYS A 37 20.54 182.44 -13.62
C LYS A 37 21.38 181.30 -13.02
N GLN A 38 22.19 181.57 -11.99
CA GLN A 38 22.92 180.52 -11.27
C GLN A 38 21.99 179.57 -10.52
N LEU A 39 20.92 180.07 -9.90
CA LEU A 39 19.92 179.25 -9.22
C LEU A 39 19.09 178.43 -10.22
N GLN A 40 18.71 179.00 -11.37
CA GLN A 40 18.04 178.28 -12.45
C GLN A 40 18.94 177.17 -13.01
N GLN A 41 20.22 177.43 -13.27
CA GLN A 41 21.15 176.39 -13.70
C GLN A 41 21.26 175.25 -12.66
N LYS A 42 21.41 175.58 -11.37
CA LYS A 42 21.44 174.59 -10.29
C LYS A 42 20.13 173.80 -10.17
N TYR A 43 18.99 174.44 -10.41
CA TYR A 43 17.69 173.78 -10.48
C TYR A 43 17.60 172.83 -11.67
N ASP A 44 18.01 173.24 -12.87
CA ASP A 44 18.01 172.42 -14.08
C ASP A 44 18.96 171.22 -13.95
N GLU A 45 20.13 171.41 -13.34
CA GLU A 45 21.08 170.33 -13.01
C GLU A 45 20.48 169.35 -11.99
N ALA A 46 19.87 169.85 -10.91
CA ALA A 46 19.17 169.01 -9.93
C ALA A 46 17.95 168.28 -10.52
N HIS A 47 17.24 168.91 -11.47
CA HIS A 47 16.11 168.29 -12.18
C HIS A 47 16.58 167.14 -13.07
N ARG A 48 17.64 167.35 -13.88
CA ARG A 48 18.25 166.30 -14.71
C ARG A 48 18.78 165.14 -13.86
N LEU A 49 19.38 165.42 -12.70
CA LEU A 49 19.81 164.39 -11.75
C LEU A 49 18.63 163.61 -11.16
N LYS A 50 17.54 164.29 -10.77
CA LYS A 50 16.29 163.67 -10.31
C LYS A 50 15.65 162.79 -11.40
N GLU A 51 15.64 163.23 -12.65
CA GLU A 51 15.12 162.46 -13.78
C GLU A 51 15.97 161.21 -14.05
N LYS A 52 17.31 161.35 -14.07
CA LYS A 52 18.24 160.23 -14.21
C LYS A 52 18.08 159.21 -13.07
N LEU A 53 18.01 159.66 -11.82
CA LEU A 53 17.81 158.78 -10.65
C LEU A 53 16.42 158.12 -10.66
N SER A 54 15.37 158.83 -11.09
CA SER A 54 14.03 158.27 -11.28
C SER A 54 14.04 157.15 -12.33
N GLU A 55 14.75 157.35 -13.44
CA GLU A 55 14.88 156.34 -14.49
C GLU A 55 15.75 155.15 -14.04
N GLU A 56 16.84 155.38 -13.29
CA GLU A 56 17.62 154.32 -12.65
C GLU A 56 16.78 153.49 -11.66
N VAL A 57 15.94 154.14 -10.84
CA VAL A 57 15.00 153.48 -9.93
C VAL A 57 13.96 152.64 -10.68
N LYS A 58 13.38 153.14 -11.79
CA LYS A 58 12.48 152.34 -12.64
C LYS A 58 13.19 151.11 -13.21
N ASN A 59 14.39 151.27 -13.75
CA ASN A 59 15.16 150.19 -14.36
C ASN A 59 15.63 149.14 -13.32
N LEU A 60 15.95 149.56 -12.09
CA LEU A 60 16.21 148.64 -10.98
C LEU A 60 14.94 147.92 -10.53
N SER A 61 13.80 148.62 -10.44
CA SER A 61 12.51 148.02 -10.08
C SER A 61 12.09 146.96 -11.11
N LEU A 62 12.25 147.24 -12.41
CA LEU A 62 11.98 146.28 -13.48
C LEU A 62 12.89 145.05 -13.41
N LYS A 63 14.17 145.21 -13.07
CA LYS A 63 15.10 144.08 -12.86
C LYS A 63 14.73 143.24 -11.64
N ILE A 64 14.29 143.86 -10.56
CA ILE A 64 13.81 143.17 -9.34
C ILE A 64 12.55 142.37 -9.66
N GLU A 65 11.60 142.94 -10.42
CA GLU A 65 10.39 142.24 -10.87
C GLU A 65 10.74 141.04 -11.79
N GLN A 66 11.63 141.25 -12.77
CA GLN A 66 12.10 140.18 -13.68
C GLN A 66 12.78 139.02 -12.94
N GLU A 67 13.70 139.30 -12.00
CA GLU A 67 14.31 138.24 -11.19
C GLU A 67 13.32 137.61 -10.19
N THR A 68 12.31 138.34 -9.71
CA THR A 68 11.23 137.79 -8.88
C THR A 68 10.35 136.82 -9.66
N GLN A 69 9.96 137.16 -10.89
CA GLN A 69 9.23 136.28 -11.79
C GLN A 69 10.05 135.04 -12.17
N LYS A 70 11.32 135.22 -12.53
CA LYS A 70 12.28 134.14 -12.84
C LYS A 70 12.53 133.21 -11.64
N ARG A 71 12.60 133.76 -10.42
CA ARG A 71 12.66 132.99 -9.17
C ARG A 71 11.36 132.22 -8.90
N SER A 72 10.20 132.80 -9.21
CA SER A 72 8.90 132.13 -9.08
C SER A 72 8.79 130.93 -10.03
N LEU A 73 9.15 131.12 -11.32
CA LEU A 73 9.18 130.06 -12.32
C LEU A 73 10.11 128.91 -11.90
N THR A 74 11.39 129.21 -11.61
CA THR A 74 12.37 128.19 -11.18
C THR A 74 12.00 127.50 -9.87
N GLN A 75 11.32 128.19 -8.94
CA GLN A 75 10.77 127.56 -7.73
C GLN A 75 9.61 126.61 -8.05
N ASN A 76 8.77 126.91 -9.04
CA ASN A 76 7.68 126.04 -9.47
C ASN A 76 8.20 124.83 -10.28
N ASP A 77 9.20 125.03 -11.14
CA ASP A 77 9.91 123.93 -11.80
C ASP A 77 10.54 122.98 -10.76
N LEU A 78 11.21 123.52 -9.74
CA LEU A 78 11.79 122.73 -8.66
C LEU A 78 10.74 121.95 -7.86
N LYS A 79 9.55 122.52 -7.60
CA LYS A 79 8.42 121.80 -6.99
C LYS A 79 7.95 120.66 -7.89
N MET A 80 7.77 120.90 -9.19
CA MET A 80 7.33 119.90 -10.16
C MET A 80 8.33 118.74 -10.28
N GLN A 81 9.63 119.06 -10.39
CA GLN A 81 10.71 118.07 -10.37
C GLN A 81 10.74 117.28 -9.04
N THR A 82 10.52 117.93 -7.90
CA THR A 82 10.41 117.25 -6.60
C THR A 82 9.22 116.29 -6.55
N GLN A 83 8.06 116.68 -7.09
CA GLN A 83 6.89 115.81 -7.20
C GLN A 83 7.16 114.61 -8.13
N GLN A 84 7.79 114.84 -9.29
CA GLN A 84 8.16 113.79 -10.24
C GLN A 84 9.16 112.79 -9.63
N VAL A 85 10.19 113.27 -8.92
CA VAL A 85 11.14 112.42 -8.18
C VAL A 85 10.44 111.61 -7.08
N ASN A 86 9.45 112.17 -6.39
CA ASN A 86 8.70 111.43 -5.38
C ASN A 86 7.77 110.38 -6.00
N ALA A 87 7.13 110.66 -7.13
CA ALA A 87 6.34 109.67 -7.88
C ALA A 87 7.22 108.52 -8.38
N LEU A 88 8.40 108.81 -8.93
CA LEU A 88 9.37 107.80 -9.35
C LEU A 88 9.87 106.94 -8.18
N LYS A 89 10.16 107.53 -7.01
CA LYS A 89 10.53 106.79 -5.78
C LYS A 89 9.41 105.88 -5.26
N MET A 90 8.15 106.23 -5.46
CA MET A 90 7.02 105.36 -5.09
C MET A 90 6.87 104.21 -6.08
N SER A 91 7.01 104.46 -7.39
CA SER A 91 7.04 103.43 -8.43
C SER A 91 8.21 102.45 -8.21
N GLU A 92 9.42 102.96 -7.92
CA GLU A 92 10.60 102.15 -7.60
C GLU A 92 10.37 101.22 -6.40
N LYS A 93 9.67 101.68 -5.36
CA LYS A 93 9.29 100.86 -4.20
C LYS A 93 8.28 99.78 -4.56
N GLN A 94 7.26 100.12 -5.35
CA GLN A 94 6.24 99.18 -5.81
C GLN A 94 6.87 98.07 -6.67
N LEU A 95 7.70 98.43 -7.65
CA LEU A 95 8.42 97.47 -8.49
C LEU A 95 9.37 96.58 -7.68
N LYS A 96 10.02 97.11 -6.63
CA LYS A 96 10.84 96.30 -5.71
C LYS A 96 10.02 95.30 -4.89
N GLN A 97 8.80 95.66 -4.47
CA GLN A 97 7.89 94.74 -3.80
C GLN A 97 7.38 93.65 -4.76
N GLU A 98 7.04 94.02 -5.99
CA GLU A 98 6.60 93.11 -7.05
C GLU A 98 7.70 92.11 -7.45
N ILE A 99 8.95 92.58 -7.63
CA ILE A 99 10.12 91.71 -7.88
C ILE A 99 10.32 90.71 -6.74
N ASN A 100 10.24 91.14 -5.48
CA ASN A 100 10.39 90.24 -4.33
C ASN A 100 9.28 89.16 -4.32
N HIS A 101 8.03 89.56 -4.54
CA HIS A 101 6.88 88.63 -4.58
C HIS A 101 7.00 87.62 -5.73
N LEU A 102 7.43 88.07 -6.92
CA LEU A 102 7.70 87.19 -8.06
C LEU A 102 8.85 86.21 -7.79
N LEU A 103 9.88 86.63 -7.03
CA LEU A 103 10.96 85.73 -6.60
C LEU A 103 10.48 84.67 -5.59
N GLU A 104 9.60 85.03 -4.65
CA GLU A 104 8.97 84.09 -3.71
C GLU A 104 8.09 83.05 -4.43
N ILE A 105 7.27 83.50 -5.40
CA ILE A 105 6.47 82.62 -6.26
C ILE A 105 7.40 81.70 -7.06
N LYS A 106 8.46 82.25 -7.68
CA LYS A 106 9.43 81.48 -8.47
C LYS A 106 10.13 80.40 -7.65
N LEU A 107 10.56 80.71 -6.42
CA LEU A 107 11.14 79.73 -5.49
C LEU A 107 10.14 78.64 -5.09
N THR A 108 8.86 79.00 -4.91
CA THR A 108 7.79 78.05 -4.58
C THR A 108 7.51 77.10 -5.75
N LEU A 109 7.44 77.62 -6.99
CA LEU A 109 7.25 76.84 -8.21
C LEU A 109 8.45 75.95 -8.54
N ASP A 110 9.69 76.41 -8.30
CA ASP A 110 10.90 75.59 -8.41
C ASP A 110 10.84 74.39 -7.44
N LYS A 111 10.44 74.64 -6.19
CA LYS A 111 10.30 73.60 -5.16
C LYS A 111 9.24 72.57 -5.56
N GLN A 112 8.05 73.01 -5.95
CA GLN A 112 6.98 72.12 -6.45
C GLN A 112 7.41 71.31 -7.69
N ASN A 113 8.17 71.92 -8.62
CA ASN A 113 8.75 71.18 -9.75
C ASN A 113 9.78 70.13 -9.32
N SER A 114 10.56 70.38 -8.27
CA SER A 114 11.50 69.40 -7.73
C SER A 114 10.79 68.24 -7.03
N GLU A 115 9.68 68.52 -6.34
CA GLU A 115 8.85 67.54 -5.65
C GLU A 115 8.13 66.64 -6.67
N LEU A 116 7.43 67.23 -7.66
CA LEU A 116 6.79 66.49 -8.76
C LEU A 116 7.76 65.63 -9.58
N ARG A 117 9.00 66.08 -9.78
CA ARG A 117 10.05 65.28 -10.45
C ARG A 117 10.48 64.09 -9.61
N LYS A 118 10.56 64.24 -8.28
CA LYS A 118 10.85 63.13 -7.37
C LYS A 118 9.69 62.14 -7.34
N GLU A 119 8.45 62.62 -7.17
CA GLU A 119 7.25 61.77 -7.20
C GLU A 119 7.15 60.97 -8.50
N ARG A 120 7.45 61.60 -9.65
CA ARG A 120 7.51 60.88 -10.93
C ARG A 120 8.63 59.83 -10.95
N GLN A 121 9.82 60.13 -10.42
CA GLN A 121 10.92 59.15 -10.36
C GLN A 121 10.61 57.98 -9.42
N ASP A 122 9.97 58.25 -8.27
CA ASP A 122 9.54 57.23 -7.33
C ASP A 122 8.44 56.33 -7.96
N ALA A 123 7.53 56.91 -8.75
CA ALA A 123 6.51 56.18 -9.51
C ALA A 123 7.08 55.42 -10.73
N ASP A 124 8.04 55.99 -11.45
CA ASP A 124 8.79 55.32 -12.53
C ASP A 124 9.50 54.06 -11.96
N GLY A 125 10.00 54.14 -10.72
CA GLY A 125 10.56 53.00 -9.98
C GLY A 125 9.53 51.93 -9.63
N GLN A 126 8.41 52.31 -8.99
CA GLN A 126 7.32 51.38 -8.64
C GLN A 126 6.73 50.68 -9.87
N MET A 127 6.58 51.40 -10.99
CA MET A 127 6.11 50.83 -12.25
C MET A 127 7.05 49.72 -12.74
N LYS A 128 8.37 49.93 -12.61
CA LYS A 128 9.35 48.90 -12.96
C LYS A 128 9.29 47.71 -12.01
N GLU A 129 9.22 47.93 -10.69
CA GLU A 129 9.13 46.84 -9.72
C GLU A 129 7.88 45.96 -9.96
N LEU A 130 6.75 46.56 -10.34
CA LEU A 130 5.53 45.85 -10.73
C LEU A 130 5.67 45.11 -12.07
N GLN A 131 6.44 45.64 -13.01
CA GLN A 131 6.74 44.94 -14.27
C GLN A 131 7.67 43.74 -14.03
N ASP A 132 8.76 43.93 -13.29
CA ASP A 132 9.71 42.86 -12.92
C ASP A 132 8.97 41.72 -12.16
N GLN A 133 7.99 42.06 -11.30
CA GLN A 133 7.09 41.09 -10.65
C GLN A 133 6.14 40.38 -11.63
N LEU A 134 5.52 41.12 -12.56
CA LEU A 134 4.61 40.55 -13.56
C LEU A 134 5.33 39.57 -14.50
N GLU A 135 6.57 39.86 -14.91
CA GLU A 135 7.38 38.96 -15.73
C GLU A 135 7.75 37.67 -14.97
N ALA A 136 8.03 37.76 -13.66
CA ALA A 136 8.24 36.59 -12.80
C ALA A 136 6.97 35.72 -12.65
N GLU A 137 5.80 36.33 -12.41
CA GLU A 137 4.52 35.61 -12.35
C GLU A 137 4.14 34.97 -13.69
N GLN A 138 4.44 35.61 -14.83
CA GLN A 138 4.26 35.01 -16.16
C GLN A 138 5.17 33.79 -16.37
N TYR A 139 6.42 33.84 -15.88
CA TYR A 139 7.33 32.70 -15.90
C TYR A 139 6.80 31.53 -15.07
N PHE A 140 6.40 31.77 -13.81
CA PHE A 140 5.77 30.74 -12.97
C PHE A 140 4.47 30.19 -13.57
N SER A 141 3.60 31.04 -14.10
CA SER A 141 2.38 30.64 -14.80
C SER A 141 2.67 29.70 -15.98
N THR A 142 3.76 29.95 -16.71
CA THR A 142 4.20 29.12 -17.83
C THR A 142 4.75 27.77 -17.34
N LEU A 143 5.56 27.79 -16.28
CA LEU A 143 6.08 26.58 -15.62
C LEU A 143 4.96 25.65 -15.13
N TYR A 144 3.97 26.19 -14.42
CA TYR A 144 2.82 25.41 -13.95
C TYR A 144 1.96 24.87 -15.10
N LYS A 145 1.78 25.65 -16.19
CA LYS A 145 1.09 25.17 -17.41
C LYS A 145 1.82 24.00 -18.09
N THR A 146 3.15 24.00 -18.07
CA THR A 146 3.96 22.89 -18.58
C THR A 146 3.86 21.67 -17.66
N GLN A 147 4.04 21.84 -16.34
CA GLN A 147 3.91 20.74 -15.37
C GLN A 147 2.51 20.07 -15.41
N VAL A 148 1.44 20.85 -15.54
CA VAL A 148 0.06 20.34 -15.69
C VAL A 148 -0.14 19.58 -17.01
N ARG A 149 0.67 19.85 -18.05
CA ARG A 149 0.66 19.13 -19.32
C ARG A 149 1.41 17.81 -19.21
N GLU A 150 2.63 17.85 -18.68
CA GLU A 150 3.47 16.66 -18.43
C GLU A 150 2.74 15.64 -17.54
N LEU A 151 2.07 16.10 -16.47
CA LEU A 151 1.27 15.24 -15.59
C LEU A 151 -0.01 14.69 -16.26
N LYS A 152 -0.56 15.35 -17.29
CA LYS A 152 -1.66 14.81 -18.10
C LYS A 152 -1.14 13.74 -19.06
N GLU A 153 -0.07 14.03 -19.79
CA GLU A 153 0.58 13.10 -20.72
C GLU A 153 1.02 11.81 -19.98
N GLU A 154 1.61 11.93 -18.78
CA GLU A 154 1.96 10.79 -17.94
C GLU A 154 0.72 10.01 -17.44
N CYS A 155 -0.38 10.70 -17.14
CA CYS A 155 -1.65 10.07 -16.74
C CYS A 155 -2.34 9.36 -17.91
N GLU A 156 -2.28 9.92 -19.12
CA GLU A 156 -2.84 9.33 -20.34
C GLU A 156 -2.07 8.08 -20.77
N GLU A 157 -0.73 8.11 -20.73
CA GLU A 157 0.09 6.93 -21.01
C GLU A 157 -0.07 5.84 -19.92
N LYS A 158 -0.16 6.21 -18.63
CA LYS A 158 -0.52 5.25 -17.56
C LYS A 158 -1.90 4.63 -17.77
N ASN A 159 -2.89 5.39 -18.24
CA ASN A 159 -4.21 4.87 -18.58
C ASN A 159 -4.17 3.93 -19.81
N LYS A 160 -3.32 4.21 -20.80
CA LYS A 160 -3.09 3.34 -21.97
C LYS A 160 -2.44 2.02 -21.56
N ILE A 161 -1.36 2.05 -20.79
CA ILE A 161 -0.70 0.84 -20.24
C ILE A 161 -1.67 0.04 -19.37
N CYS A 162 -2.52 0.70 -18.58
CA CYS A 162 -3.55 0.02 -17.77
C CYS A 162 -4.57 -0.74 -18.63
N LYS A 163 -5.03 -0.14 -19.74
CA LYS A 163 -5.94 -0.80 -20.71
C LYS A 163 -5.27 -1.98 -21.42
N GLU A 164 -4.03 -1.81 -21.88
CA GLU A 164 -3.24 -2.87 -22.52
C GLU A 164 -3.04 -4.06 -21.58
N MET A 165 -2.69 -3.79 -20.31
CA MET A 165 -2.55 -4.82 -19.28
C MET A 165 -3.89 -5.50 -18.95
N GLN A 166 -4.99 -4.74 -18.88
CA GLN A 166 -6.32 -5.29 -18.65
C GLN A 166 -6.79 -6.18 -19.82
N GLN A 167 -6.48 -5.81 -21.06
CA GLN A 167 -6.71 -6.67 -22.23
C GLN A 167 -5.87 -7.95 -22.13
N LYS A 168 -4.57 -7.86 -21.82
CA LYS A 168 -3.71 -9.06 -21.69
C LYS A 168 -4.17 -9.98 -20.56
N VAL A 169 -4.73 -9.45 -19.48
CA VAL A 169 -5.38 -10.24 -18.41
C VAL A 169 -6.65 -10.94 -18.92
N GLN A 170 -7.48 -10.28 -19.73
CA GLN A 170 -8.65 -10.92 -20.35
C GLN A 170 -8.24 -12.05 -21.31
N GLU A 171 -7.26 -11.82 -22.17
CA GLU A 171 -6.74 -12.84 -23.10
C GLU A 171 -6.25 -14.09 -22.35
N LEU A 172 -5.47 -13.91 -21.27
CA LEU A 172 -4.99 -15.02 -20.44
C LEU A 172 -6.13 -15.72 -19.67
N GLN A 173 -7.18 -14.99 -19.31
CA GLN A 173 -8.37 -15.53 -18.66
C GLN A 173 -9.21 -16.38 -19.64
N ASP A 174 -9.35 -15.93 -20.89
CA ASP A 174 -10.04 -16.67 -21.96
C ASP A 174 -9.24 -17.93 -22.38
N GLU A 175 -7.92 -17.82 -22.49
CA GLU A 175 -7.01 -18.98 -22.65
C GLU A 175 -7.18 -19.99 -21.51
N ARG A 176 -7.26 -19.52 -20.26
CA ARG A 176 -7.43 -20.38 -19.07
C ARG A 176 -8.77 -21.09 -19.06
N ASP A 177 -9.86 -20.41 -19.42
CA ASP A 177 -11.20 -21.03 -19.51
C ASP A 177 -11.28 -22.05 -20.68
N SER A 178 -10.64 -21.74 -21.82
CA SER A 178 -10.52 -22.67 -22.96
C SER A 178 -9.77 -23.95 -22.58
N LEU A 179 -8.63 -23.84 -21.90
CA LEU A 179 -7.85 -24.99 -21.39
C LEU A 179 -8.63 -25.77 -20.31
N ALA A 180 -9.39 -25.11 -19.46
CA ALA A 180 -10.24 -25.76 -18.47
C ALA A 180 -11.34 -26.61 -19.12
N ALA A 181 -12.02 -26.07 -20.15
CA ALA A 181 -13.01 -26.82 -20.93
C ALA A 181 -12.38 -28.01 -21.67
N GLN A 182 -11.18 -27.84 -22.26
CA GLN A 182 -10.45 -28.93 -22.90
C GLN A 182 -10.05 -30.04 -21.91
N LEU A 183 -9.67 -29.67 -20.68
CA LEU A 183 -9.40 -30.61 -19.61
C LEU A 183 -10.67 -31.37 -19.17
N GLU A 184 -11.81 -30.69 -19.02
CA GLU A 184 -13.10 -31.33 -18.68
C GLU A 184 -13.56 -32.33 -19.75
N ILE A 185 -13.42 -31.98 -21.03
CA ILE A 185 -13.66 -32.89 -22.17
C ILE A 185 -12.71 -34.09 -22.14
N THR A 186 -11.46 -33.89 -21.72
CA THR A 186 -10.45 -34.96 -21.64
C THR A 186 -10.73 -35.90 -20.46
N LEU A 187 -11.12 -35.36 -19.30
CA LEU A 187 -11.50 -36.13 -18.10
C LEU A 187 -12.76 -36.96 -18.35
N THR A 188 -13.85 -36.34 -18.81
CA THR A 188 -15.09 -37.05 -19.13
C THR A 188 -14.90 -38.14 -20.19
N LYS A 189 -14.00 -37.93 -21.16
CA LYS A 189 -13.59 -38.98 -22.10
C LYS A 189 -12.84 -40.13 -21.39
N ALA A 190 -11.87 -39.82 -20.53
CA ALA A 190 -11.11 -40.82 -19.77
C ALA A 190 -12.01 -41.65 -18.84
N ASP A 191 -12.95 -41.01 -18.15
CA ASP A 191 -13.97 -41.68 -17.32
C ASP A 191 -14.84 -42.63 -18.16
N SER A 192 -15.27 -42.18 -19.35
CA SER A 192 -16.05 -43.02 -20.27
C SER A 192 -15.26 -44.23 -20.79
N GLU A 193 -13.95 -44.08 -21.01
CA GLU A 193 -13.07 -45.18 -21.43
C GLU A 193 -12.78 -46.14 -20.27
N GLN A 194 -12.59 -45.64 -19.05
CA GLN A 194 -12.45 -46.47 -17.85
C GLN A 194 -13.71 -47.29 -17.59
N LEU A 195 -14.91 -46.69 -17.75
CA LEU A 195 -16.17 -47.41 -17.65
C LEU A 195 -16.30 -48.49 -18.74
N ALA A 196 -15.97 -48.17 -19.99
CA ALA A 196 -16.00 -49.14 -21.10
C ALA A 196 -15.01 -50.31 -20.89
N ARG A 197 -13.81 -50.04 -20.36
CA ARG A 197 -12.83 -51.07 -19.96
C ARG A 197 -13.38 -51.94 -18.83
N SER A 198 -13.94 -51.34 -17.78
CA SER A 198 -14.52 -52.09 -16.65
C SER A 198 -15.64 -53.03 -17.08
N ILE A 199 -16.51 -52.60 -18.01
CA ILE A 199 -17.58 -53.44 -18.58
C ILE A 199 -16.98 -54.60 -19.39
N ALA A 200 -15.95 -54.34 -20.20
CA ALA A 200 -15.26 -55.38 -20.97
C ALA A 200 -14.50 -56.39 -20.08
N GLU A 201 -13.89 -55.93 -18.99
CA GLU A 201 -13.21 -56.77 -18.00
C GLU A 201 -14.19 -57.66 -17.22
N GLU A 202 -15.37 -57.14 -16.86
CA GLU A 202 -16.45 -57.92 -16.24
C GLU A 202 -16.99 -58.99 -17.20
N GLN A 203 -17.31 -58.61 -18.45
CA GLN A 203 -17.74 -59.55 -19.50
C GLN A 203 -16.69 -60.63 -19.78
N TYR A 204 -15.40 -60.28 -19.82
CA TYR A 204 -14.32 -61.25 -19.99
C TYR A 204 -14.22 -62.19 -18.77
N SER A 205 -14.40 -61.67 -17.56
CA SER A 205 -14.43 -62.49 -16.33
C SER A 205 -15.58 -63.50 -16.34
N ASP A 206 -16.77 -63.11 -16.80
CA ASP A 206 -17.93 -64.01 -16.89
C ASP A 206 -17.77 -65.05 -18.01
N LEU A 207 -17.21 -64.68 -19.17
CA LEU A 207 -16.88 -65.64 -20.24
C LEU A 207 -15.81 -66.64 -19.80
N GLU A 208 -14.81 -66.22 -19.01
CA GLU A 208 -13.81 -67.14 -18.46
C GLU A 208 -14.40 -68.05 -17.35
N LYS A 209 -15.34 -67.56 -16.53
CA LYS A 209 -16.13 -68.41 -15.61
C LYS A 209 -16.95 -69.44 -16.38
N GLU A 210 -17.66 -69.03 -17.44
CA GLU A 210 -18.44 -69.95 -18.28
C GLU A 210 -17.53 -71.00 -18.93
N LYS A 211 -16.40 -70.58 -19.51
CA LYS A 211 -15.39 -71.48 -20.06
C LYS A 211 -14.88 -72.49 -19.03
N ILE A 212 -14.58 -72.07 -17.80
CA ILE A 212 -14.16 -72.97 -16.71
C ILE A 212 -15.29 -73.96 -16.35
N MET A 213 -16.54 -73.50 -16.26
CA MET A 213 -17.70 -74.38 -16.02
C MET A 213 -17.88 -75.40 -17.15
N LYS A 214 -17.80 -74.98 -18.42
CA LYS A 214 -17.91 -75.87 -19.58
C LYS A 214 -16.74 -76.84 -19.68
N GLU A 215 -15.52 -76.41 -19.35
CA GLU A 215 -14.37 -77.31 -19.22
C GLU A 215 -14.59 -78.36 -18.12
N LEU A 216 -15.22 -78.02 -17.00
CA LEU A 216 -15.55 -78.96 -15.92
C LEU A 216 -16.67 -79.92 -16.32
N GLU A 217 -17.75 -79.44 -16.95
CA GLU A 217 -18.81 -80.28 -17.53
C GLU A 217 -18.25 -81.31 -18.52
N ILE A 218 -17.35 -80.87 -19.41
CA ILE A 218 -16.70 -81.75 -20.41
C ILE A 218 -15.75 -82.74 -19.71
N LYS A 219 -14.96 -82.32 -18.71
CA LYS A 219 -14.09 -83.22 -17.93
C LYS A 219 -14.91 -84.27 -17.16
N GLU A 220 -16.05 -83.89 -16.60
CA GLU A 220 -16.95 -84.82 -15.90
C GLU A 220 -17.63 -85.80 -16.88
N MET A 221 -18.14 -85.31 -18.02
CA MET A 221 -18.73 -86.15 -19.07
C MET A 221 -17.70 -87.15 -19.65
N MET A 222 -16.46 -86.71 -19.91
CA MET A 222 -15.37 -87.61 -20.30
C MET A 222 -15.04 -88.63 -19.20
N ALA A 223 -15.08 -88.24 -17.92
CA ALA A 223 -14.86 -89.16 -16.81
C ALA A 223 -15.99 -90.22 -16.71
N ARG A 224 -17.25 -89.81 -16.84
CA ARG A 224 -18.41 -90.73 -16.90
C ARG A 224 -18.31 -91.70 -18.07
N HIS A 225 -18.08 -91.21 -19.29
CA HIS A 225 -17.88 -92.08 -20.46
C HIS A 225 -16.68 -93.03 -20.30
N LYS A 226 -15.58 -92.59 -19.66
CA LYS A 226 -14.43 -93.45 -19.38
C LYS A 226 -14.75 -94.52 -18.33
N GLN A 227 -15.56 -94.20 -17.33
CA GLN A 227 -16.06 -95.18 -16.36
C GLN A 227 -17.00 -96.18 -17.04
N GLU A 228 -17.98 -95.72 -17.81
CA GLU A 228 -18.89 -96.60 -18.58
C GLU A 228 -18.14 -97.53 -19.53
N LEU A 229 -17.06 -97.05 -20.18
CA LEU A 229 -16.19 -97.89 -21.00
C LEU A 229 -15.49 -98.95 -20.15
N ALA A 230 -14.90 -98.59 -19.01
CA ALA A 230 -14.26 -99.55 -18.11
C ALA A 230 -15.26 -100.58 -17.53
N GLU A 231 -16.51 -100.19 -17.26
CA GLU A 231 -17.59 -101.09 -16.83
C GLU A 231 -18.04 -102.03 -17.96
N LYS A 232 -18.12 -101.52 -19.19
CA LYS A 232 -18.39 -102.34 -20.40
C LYS A 232 -17.24 -103.30 -20.68
N ASP A 233 -15.98 -102.86 -20.58
CA ASP A 233 -14.78 -103.69 -20.76
C ASP A 233 -14.68 -104.78 -19.67
N ALA A 234 -15.00 -104.45 -18.40
CA ALA A 234 -15.08 -105.44 -17.32
C ALA A 234 -16.21 -106.46 -17.55
N THR A 235 -17.37 -106.00 -18.05
CA THR A 235 -18.48 -106.88 -18.43
C THR A 235 -18.08 -107.80 -19.58
N ILE A 236 -17.45 -107.27 -20.63
CA ILE A 236 -16.89 -108.04 -21.76
C ILE A 236 -15.87 -109.06 -21.25
N GLY A 237 -14.95 -108.67 -20.37
CA GLY A 237 -13.98 -109.57 -19.75
C GLY A 237 -14.63 -110.75 -19.01
N SER A 238 -15.70 -110.48 -18.23
CA SER A 238 -16.46 -111.54 -17.55
C SER A 238 -17.21 -112.47 -18.51
N LEU A 239 -17.73 -111.93 -19.63
CA LEU A 239 -18.39 -112.70 -20.68
C LEU A 239 -17.38 -113.51 -21.51
N GLU A 240 -16.19 -112.98 -21.75
CA GLU A 240 -15.07 -113.72 -22.36
C GLU A 240 -14.60 -114.85 -21.44
N GLU A 241 -14.46 -114.62 -20.14
CA GLU A 241 -14.08 -115.66 -19.19
C GLU A 241 -15.13 -116.76 -19.11
N ALA A 242 -16.42 -116.40 -18.99
CA ALA A 242 -17.53 -117.35 -19.04
C ALA A 242 -17.61 -118.12 -20.39
N ASN A 243 -17.29 -117.47 -21.50
CA ASN A 243 -17.25 -118.11 -22.82
C ASN A 243 -16.04 -119.07 -22.94
N ARG A 244 -14.90 -118.72 -22.34
CA ARG A 244 -13.72 -119.61 -22.24
C ARG A 244 -14.00 -120.82 -21.36
N THR A 245 -14.67 -120.66 -20.20
CA THR A 245 -15.06 -121.81 -19.37
C THR A 245 -16.06 -122.69 -20.09
N LEU A 246 -17.13 -122.13 -20.67
CA LEU A 246 -18.09 -122.90 -21.47
C LEU A 246 -17.45 -123.61 -22.67
N THR A 247 -16.47 -123.00 -23.33
CA THR A 247 -15.69 -123.65 -24.40
C THR A 247 -14.85 -124.80 -23.85
N SER A 248 -14.24 -124.64 -22.67
CA SER A 248 -13.52 -125.73 -21.99
C SER A 248 -14.45 -126.85 -21.54
N ASP A 249 -15.64 -126.54 -21.06
CA ASP A 249 -16.63 -127.53 -20.62
C ASP A 249 -17.20 -128.30 -21.81
N VAL A 250 -17.44 -127.64 -22.95
CA VAL A 250 -17.80 -128.30 -24.22
C VAL A 250 -16.66 -129.21 -24.71
N ALA A 251 -15.39 -128.79 -24.58
CA ALA A 251 -14.25 -129.65 -24.92
C ALA A 251 -14.12 -130.85 -23.96
N ASN A 252 -14.33 -130.65 -22.66
CA ASN A 252 -14.35 -131.73 -21.67
C ASN A 252 -15.47 -132.74 -21.96
N LEU A 253 -16.70 -132.27 -22.21
CA LEU A 253 -17.84 -133.11 -22.59
C LEU A 253 -17.64 -133.83 -23.94
N ALA A 254 -16.89 -133.22 -24.87
CA ALA A 254 -16.49 -133.89 -26.12
C ALA A 254 -15.49 -135.02 -25.86
N ASN A 255 -14.49 -134.80 -25.00
CA ASN A 255 -13.53 -135.83 -24.58
C ASN A 255 -14.23 -136.97 -23.80
N GLU A 256 -15.13 -136.66 -22.87
CA GLU A 256 -15.93 -137.66 -22.15
C GLU A 256 -16.79 -138.48 -23.12
N LYS A 257 -17.45 -137.82 -24.09
CA LYS A 257 -18.20 -138.50 -25.16
C LYS A 257 -17.31 -139.41 -26.01
N GLU A 258 -16.07 -139.00 -26.30
CA GLU A 258 -15.11 -139.84 -27.03
C GLU A 258 -14.64 -141.03 -26.17
N GLU A 259 -14.38 -140.85 -24.88
CA GLU A 259 -14.15 -141.95 -23.94
C GLU A 259 -15.34 -142.92 -23.88
N PHE A 260 -16.58 -142.43 -23.79
CA PHE A 260 -17.76 -143.29 -23.80
C PHE A 260 -17.93 -144.03 -25.13
N ASN A 261 -17.65 -143.40 -26.27
CA ASN A 261 -17.60 -144.06 -27.58
C ASN A 261 -16.52 -145.15 -27.63
N ASN A 262 -15.33 -144.88 -27.11
CA ASN A 262 -14.22 -145.84 -27.09
C ASN A 262 -14.55 -147.03 -26.19
N ARG A 263 -15.09 -146.81 -24.98
CA ARG A 263 -15.58 -147.87 -24.09
C ARG A 263 -16.72 -148.68 -24.72
N LEU A 264 -17.65 -148.02 -25.45
CA LEU A 264 -18.74 -148.70 -26.16
C LEU A 264 -18.22 -149.56 -27.31
N LYS A 265 -17.16 -149.11 -28.00
CA LYS A 265 -16.45 -149.86 -29.03
C LYS A 265 -15.66 -151.04 -28.45
N GLU A 266 -15.00 -150.88 -27.30
CA GLU A 266 -14.37 -151.99 -26.57
C GLU A 266 -15.41 -153.05 -26.16
N VAL A 267 -16.60 -152.64 -25.73
CA VAL A 267 -17.71 -153.56 -25.43
C VAL A 267 -18.22 -154.27 -26.68
N GLN A 268 -18.29 -153.60 -27.84
CA GLN A 268 -18.61 -154.23 -29.13
C GLN A 268 -17.54 -155.26 -29.55
N ASP A 269 -16.26 -154.93 -29.45
CA ASP A 269 -15.15 -155.86 -29.74
C ASP A 269 -15.12 -157.06 -28.77
N GLN A 270 -15.50 -156.86 -27.51
CA GLN A 270 -15.70 -157.95 -26.55
C GLN A 270 -16.89 -158.85 -26.92
N LEU A 271 -18.00 -158.27 -27.39
CA LEU A 271 -19.18 -159.01 -27.83
C LEU A 271 -18.91 -159.85 -29.09
N GLN A 272 -18.16 -159.29 -30.05
CA GLN A 272 -17.73 -160.00 -31.25
C GLN A 272 -16.85 -161.22 -30.91
N LYS A 273 -15.86 -161.04 -30.02
CA LYS A 273 -15.00 -162.13 -29.53
C LYS A 273 -15.77 -163.18 -28.73
N MET A 274 -16.81 -162.79 -27.99
CA MET A 274 -17.72 -163.71 -27.32
C MET A 274 -18.46 -164.60 -28.34
N MET A 275 -19.04 -164.02 -29.40
CA MET A 275 -19.75 -164.79 -30.45
C MET A 275 -18.82 -165.78 -31.18
N GLU A 276 -17.59 -165.38 -31.49
CA GLU A 276 -16.59 -166.26 -32.11
C GLU A 276 -16.16 -167.38 -31.16
N SER A 277 -16.04 -167.09 -29.86
CA SER A 277 -15.76 -168.13 -28.84
C SER A 277 -16.93 -169.11 -28.67
N GLU A 278 -18.17 -168.64 -28.73
CA GLU A 278 -19.38 -169.46 -28.54
C GLU A 278 -19.53 -170.54 -29.63
N GLN A 279 -19.24 -170.19 -30.89
CA GLN A 279 -19.21 -171.16 -31.99
C GLN A 279 -18.10 -172.21 -31.83
N SER A 280 -16.93 -171.83 -31.27
CA SER A 280 -15.85 -172.78 -30.99
C SER A 280 -16.19 -173.75 -29.84
N LEU A 281 -16.94 -173.29 -28.83
CA LEU A 281 -17.30 -174.07 -27.65
C LEU A 281 -18.20 -175.28 -27.98
N GLY A 282 -19.01 -175.19 -29.04
CA GLY A 282 -19.98 -176.24 -29.40
C GLY A 282 -19.36 -177.61 -29.69
N ILE A 283 -18.16 -177.65 -30.27
CA ILE A 283 -17.43 -178.89 -30.58
C ILE A 283 -16.63 -179.38 -29.36
N VAL A 284 -16.08 -178.42 -28.59
CA VAL A 284 -15.19 -178.68 -27.45
C VAL A 284 -15.95 -179.20 -26.22
N LYS A 285 -17.21 -178.79 -26.04
CA LYS A 285 -18.06 -179.17 -24.90
C LYS A 285 -18.33 -180.68 -24.80
N LEU A 286 -18.24 -181.43 -25.91
CA LEU A 286 -18.43 -182.89 -25.91
C LEU A 286 -17.16 -183.68 -25.49
N GLN A 287 -15.99 -183.04 -25.40
CA GLN A 287 -14.73 -183.71 -25.07
C GLN A 287 -14.23 -183.47 -23.63
N PHE A 288 -14.56 -182.33 -23.02
CA PHE A 288 -13.97 -181.93 -21.73
C PHE A 288 -14.70 -182.41 -20.47
N GLU A 289 -15.84 -183.08 -20.58
CA GLU A 289 -16.54 -183.73 -19.46
C GLU A 289 -15.74 -184.90 -18.83
N LYS A 290 -14.54 -185.19 -19.35
CA LYS A 290 -13.58 -186.18 -18.81
C LYS A 290 -12.27 -185.60 -18.24
N GLN A 291 -12.10 -184.28 -18.19
CA GLN A 291 -10.88 -183.66 -17.61
C GLN A 291 -11.17 -182.62 -16.52
N LEU A 292 -12.23 -182.87 -15.72
CA LEU A 292 -12.42 -182.24 -14.40
C LEU A 292 -11.46 -182.86 -13.36
N GLN A 293 -10.14 -182.78 -13.59
CA GLN A 293 -9.13 -183.29 -12.67
C GLN A 293 -7.81 -182.52 -12.83
N SER A 294 -7.28 -181.99 -11.71
CA SER A 294 -6.26 -180.90 -11.63
C SER A 294 -6.70 -179.61 -12.35
N GLU A 295 -7.06 -178.50 -11.69
CA GLU A 295 -6.73 -178.01 -10.32
C GLU A 295 -5.22 -177.81 -10.08
N ARG A 296 -4.86 -176.72 -9.37
CA ARG A 296 -3.56 -176.00 -9.32
C ARG A 296 -3.36 -175.03 -10.52
N THR A 297 -2.85 -173.78 -10.36
CA THR A 297 -2.33 -173.08 -9.15
C THR A 297 -2.31 -171.54 -9.29
N LEU A 298 -2.63 -170.82 -8.19
CA LEU A 298 -2.00 -169.59 -7.63
C LEU A 298 -1.43 -168.50 -8.60
N LYS A 299 -1.99 -167.27 -8.68
CA LYS A 299 -1.82 -166.05 -7.79
C LYS A 299 -0.77 -165.02 -8.30
N THR A 300 -0.69 -163.83 -7.65
CA THR A 300 0.28 -162.69 -7.86
C THR A 300 -0.23 -161.65 -8.89
N GLN A 301 -0.20 -160.30 -8.77
CA GLN A 301 -0.01 -159.24 -7.73
C GLN A 301 -0.86 -157.99 -8.17
N ALA A 302 -1.05 -156.81 -7.52
CA ALA A 302 -0.30 -155.88 -6.65
C ALA A 302 0.76 -155.00 -7.39
N VAL A 303 1.01 -153.70 -7.11
CA VAL A 303 0.38 -152.69 -6.21
C VAL A 303 0.70 -151.24 -6.72
N ASN A 304 0.33 -150.15 -6.02
CA ASN A 304 0.28 -148.76 -6.52
C ASN A 304 1.07 -147.73 -5.66
N LYS A 305 1.27 -146.50 -6.19
CA LYS A 305 1.57 -145.17 -5.56
C LYS A 305 3.00 -144.70 -5.17
N LEU A 306 3.36 -143.57 -5.81
CA LEU A 306 3.86 -142.25 -5.29
C LEU A 306 5.24 -142.07 -4.61
N ALA A 307 5.94 -141.01 -5.06
CA ALA A 307 6.90 -140.15 -4.33
C ALA A 307 6.99 -138.76 -5.03
N GLU A 308 7.74 -137.77 -4.49
CA GLU A 308 7.46 -136.31 -4.69
C GLU A 308 8.71 -135.41 -4.95
N ILE A 309 8.50 -134.16 -5.41
CA ILE A 309 9.38 -132.95 -5.41
C ILE A 309 10.46 -132.75 -6.53
N MET A 310 10.40 -131.59 -7.24
CA MET A 310 11.50 -130.72 -7.79
C MET A 310 10.91 -129.55 -8.67
N ASN A 311 11.60 -128.49 -9.18
CA ASN A 311 12.56 -127.48 -8.64
C ASN A 311 12.87 -126.36 -9.73
N ARG A 312 13.44 -125.17 -9.38
CA ARG A 312 14.06 -124.09 -10.24
C ARG A 312 13.12 -123.18 -11.09
N ARG A 313 13.46 -121.99 -11.66
CA ARG A 313 14.28 -120.73 -11.43
C ARG A 313 14.34 -119.96 -12.80
N GLU A 314 14.54 -118.63 -13.05
CA GLU A 314 14.64 -117.29 -12.40
C GLU A 314 14.42 -116.21 -13.57
N VAL A 315 14.75 -114.90 -13.73
CA VAL A 315 15.58 -113.82 -13.11
C VAL A 315 15.35 -112.39 -13.73
N ARG A 316 15.64 -111.28 -12.99
CA ARG A 316 16.01 -109.86 -13.38
C ARG A 316 15.05 -108.83 -14.07
N GLY A 317 15.20 -107.53 -13.69
CA GLY A 317 14.62 -106.38 -14.42
C GLY A 317 14.78 -104.92 -13.87
N SER A 318 16.00 -104.45 -13.59
CA SER A 318 16.59 -103.06 -13.70
C SER A 318 15.79 -101.72 -13.54
N GLY A 319 16.39 -100.70 -12.89
CA GLY A 319 16.03 -99.25 -12.99
C GLY A 319 16.60 -98.36 -11.87
N SER A 320 17.17 -97.16 -12.15
CA SER A 320 17.91 -96.35 -11.13
C SER A 320 18.09 -94.84 -11.39
N ARG A 321 17.84 -94.03 -10.33
CA ARG A 321 18.44 -92.72 -9.92
C ARG A 321 18.36 -91.45 -10.82
N ARG A 322 17.81 -90.40 -10.19
CA ARG A 322 18.29 -89.00 -10.01
C ARG A 322 18.88 -88.19 -11.20
N GLY A 323 18.34 -86.97 -11.36
CA GLY A 323 19.08 -85.81 -11.87
C GLY A 323 18.25 -84.52 -11.85
N ASN A 324 18.71 -83.46 -11.17
CA ASN A 324 18.12 -82.10 -11.28
C ASN A 324 19.11 -81.03 -10.73
N ASP A 325 19.91 -80.38 -11.60
CA ASP A 325 20.91 -79.35 -11.24
C ASP A 325 21.02 -78.20 -12.28
N THR A 326 20.00 -78.04 -13.12
CA THR A 326 20.00 -77.05 -14.23
C THR A 326 19.19 -75.79 -13.94
N ASP A 327 18.22 -75.86 -13.02
CA ASP A 327 17.24 -74.79 -12.78
C ASP A 327 17.73 -73.73 -11.76
N VAL A 328 18.60 -74.13 -10.82
CA VAL A 328 19.14 -73.23 -9.77
C VAL A 328 19.94 -72.07 -10.39
N ARG A 329 20.87 -72.38 -11.31
CA ARG A 329 21.77 -71.38 -11.93
C ARG A 329 21.06 -70.37 -12.84
N ARG A 330 19.83 -70.67 -13.30
CA ARG A 330 18.96 -69.71 -13.99
C ARG A 330 18.36 -68.74 -12.97
N LYS A 331 17.77 -69.27 -11.90
CA LYS A 331 17.14 -68.51 -10.82
C LYS A 331 18.12 -67.61 -10.06
N GLU A 332 19.39 -68.00 -9.89
CA GLU A 332 20.42 -67.14 -9.30
C GLU A 332 20.74 -65.90 -10.14
N LYS A 333 20.86 -66.03 -11.47
CA LYS A 333 21.08 -64.88 -12.37
C LYS A 333 19.89 -63.93 -12.37
N GLU A 334 18.68 -64.49 -12.37
CA GLU A 334 17.42 -63.75 -12.35
C GLU A 334 17.23 -63.01 -11.02
N ASN A 335 17.51 -63.66 -9.89
CA ASN A 335 17.52 -63.04 -8.57
C ASN A 335 18.56 -61.90 -8.49
N ARG A 336 19.76 -62.09 -9.04
CA ARG A 336 20.80 -61.04 -9.08
C ARG A 336 20.42 -59.85 -9.97
N LYS A 337 19.64 -60.07 -11.04
CA LYS A 337 19.05 -59.00 -11.87
C LYS A 337 17.98 -58.24 -11.11
N LEU A 338 17.03 -58.94 -10.49
CA LEU A 338 15.98 -58.35 -9.65
C LEU A 338 16.54 -57.60 -8.43
N GLN A 339 17.66 -58.04 -7.84
CA GLN A 339 18.36 -57.31 -6.77
C GLN A 339 19.10 -56.04 -7.22
N LEU A 340 19.38 -55.89 -8.51
CA LEU A 340 19.93 -54.66 -9.09
C LEU A 340 18.80 -53.71 -9.49
N GLU A 341 17.72 -54.24 -10.07
CA GLU A 341 16.50 -53.48 -10.39
C GLU A 341 15.82 -52.94 -9.12
N LEU A 342 15.71 -53.74 -8.06
CA LEU A 342 15.25 -53.27 -6.74
C LEU A 342 16.17 -52.22 -6.11
N ARG A 343 17.45 -52.14 -6.53
CA ARG A 343 18.40 -51.15 -6.04
C ARG A 343 18.29 -49.84 -6.80
N SER A 344 18.27 -49.91 -8.13
CA SER A 344 18.07 -48.72 -8.97
C SER A 344 16.68 -48.11 -8.79
N GLU A 345 15.64 -48.91 -8.52
CA GLU A 345 14.31 -48.35 -8.19
C GLU A 345 14.30 -47.67 -6.82
N LYS A 346 15.03 -48.17 -5.83
CA LYS A 346 15.23 -47.47 -4.54
C LYS A 346 16.05 -46.19 -4.71
N GLU A 347 17.05 -46.19 -5.59
CA GLU A 347 17.85 -45.00 -5.90
C GLU A 347 17.03 -43.94 -6.65
N LYS A 348 16.15 -44.33 -7.59
CA LYS A 348 15.16 -43.44 -8.22
C LYS A 348 14.18 -42.88 -7.20
N LEU A 349 13.60 -43.73 -6.34
CA LEU A 349 12.63 -43.29 -5.32
C LEU A 349 13.27 -42.34 -4.30
N ASN A 350 14.52 -42.60 -3.86
CA ASN A 350 15.27 -41.64 -3.05
C ASN A 350 15.57 -40.33 -3.80
N SER A 351 15.95 -40.39 -5.08
CA SER A 351 16.19 -39.20 -5.90
C SER A 351 14.92 -38.37 -6.08
N MET A 352 13.77 -39.02 -6.27
CA MET A 352 12.46 -38.40 -6.35
C MET A 352 12.00 -37.82 -5.01
N MET A 353 12.26 -38.51 -3.90
CA MET A 353 12.00 -38.02 -2.54
C MET A 353 12.83 -36.77 -2.23
N ILE A 354 14.11 -36.76 -2.59
CA ILE A 354 15.00 -35.58 -2.47
C ILE A 354 14.51 -34.43 -3.35
N LYS A 355 14.06 -34.72 -4.59
CA LYS A 355 13.48 -33.71 -5.49
C LYS A 355 12.21 -33.08 -4.89
N TYR A 356 11.26 -33.89 -4.41
CA TYR A 356 10.05 -33.37 -3.78
C TYR A 356 10.33 -32.65 -2.45
N GLN A 357 11.30 -33.10 -1.65
CA GLN A 357 11.71 -32.37 -0.44
C GLN A 357 12.34 -31.02 -0.79
N LYS A 358 13.13 -30.94 -1.86
CA LYS A 358 13.68 -29.68 -2.37
C LYS A 358 12.57 -28.75 -2.86
N GLU A 359 11.61 -29.26 -3.63
CA GLU A 359 10.45 -28.50 -4.12
C GLU A 359 9.56 -28.00 -2.98
N ILE A 360 9.36 -28.79 -1.92
CA ILE A 360 8.67 -28.36 -0.70
C ILE A 360 9.42 -27.21 -0.02
N ASN A 361 10.74 -27.31 0.11
CA ASN A 361 11.55 -26.25 0.71
C ASN A 361 11.55 -24.96 -0.17
N GLU A 362 11.56 -25.10 -1.49
CA GLU A 362 11.48 -23.97 -2.44
C GLU A 362 10.11 -23.28 -2.41
N MET A 363 9.02 -24.05 -2.34
CA MET A 363 7.67 -23.49 -2.12
C MET A 363 7.54 -22.82 -0.75
N GLN A 364 8.16 -23.38 0.31
CA GLN A 364 8.16 -22.76 1.64
C GLN A 364 8.93 -21.42 1.65
N ALA A 365 10.04 -21.32 0.92
CA ALA A 365 10.76 -20.07 0.74
C ALA A 365 9.90 -19.04 -0.02
N GLN A 366 9.29 -19.42 -1.14
CA GLN A 366 8.39 -18.56 -1.91
C GLN A 366 7.21 -18.04 -1.07
N ILE A 367 6.60 -18.89 -0.23
CA ILE A 367 5.52 -18.49 0.68
C ILE A 367 6.02 -17.49 1.74
N ALA A 368 7.27 -17.63 2.23
CA ALA A 368 7.86 -16.66 3.15
C ALA A 368 8.14 -15.31 2.46
N ASP A 369 8.69 -15.32 1.25
CA ASP A 369 8.96 -14.12 0.45
C ASP A 369 7.65 -13.38 0.08
N GLU A 370 6.61 -14.09 -0.36
CA GLU A 370 5.27 -13.52 -0.60
C GLU A 370 4.64 -12.96 0.68
N SER A 371 4.84 -13.64 1.82
CA SER A 371 4.35 -13.17 3.13
C SER A 371 5.03 -11.86 3.54
N GLN A 372 6.35 -11.76 3.34
CA GLN A 372 7.12 -10.53 3.58
C GLN A 372 6.63 -9.39 2.67
N ILE A 373 6.53 -9.62 1.35
CA ILE A 373 6.05 -8.63 0.38
C ILE A 373 4.63 -8.17 0.73
N ARG A 374 3.76 -9.08 1.19
CA ARG A 374 2.40 -8.76 1.64
C ARG A 374 2.40 -7.84 2.87
N ILE A 375 3.27 -8.08 3.85
CA ILE A 375 3.43 -7.19 5.01
C ILE A 375 3.90 -5.80 4.55
N GLU A 376 4.91 -5.73 3.69
CA GLU A 376 5.45 -4.45 3.22
C GLU A 376 4.43 -3.65 2.39
N LEU A 377 3.64 -4.31 1.54
CA LEU A 377 2.52 -3.68 0.82
C LEU A 377 1.42 -3.20 1.77
N GLN A 378 1.05 -3.98 2.79
CA GLN A 378 0.07 -3.52 3.80
C GLN A 378 0.59 -2.32 4.60
N MET A 379 1.88 -2.32 4.95
CA MET A 379 2.53 -1.20 5.64
C MET A 379 2.59 0.07 4.77
N ALA A 380 2.80 -0.08 3.45
CA ALA A 380 2.73 1.04 2.51
C ALA A 380 1.29 1.57 2.32
N LEU A 381 0.28 0.67 2.28
CA LEU A 381 -1.13 1.04 2.27
C LEU A 381 -1.54 1.79 3.54
N ASP A 382 -1.15 1.30 4.72
CA ASP A 382 -1.40 1.97 6.02
C ASP A 382 -0.80 3.39 6.06
N SER A 383 0.35 3.61 5.38
CA SER A 383 0.93 4.94 5.19
C SER A 383 0.09 5.79 4.24
N LYS A 384 -0.26 5.30 3.05
CA LYS A 384 -1.04 6.07 2.06
C LYS A 384 -2.45 6.41 2.57
N ASP A 385 -3.08 5.55 3.37
CA ASP A 385 -4.36 5.84 4.02
C ASP A 385 -4.23 7.01 5.03
N SER A 386 -3.11 7.11 5.74
CA SER A 386 -2.81 8.24 6.64
C SER A 386 -2.56 9.55 5.89
N ASP A 387 -2.01 9.48 4.68
CA ASP A 387 -1.79 10.64 3.82
C ASP A 387 -3.12 11.08 3.15
N ILE A 388 -3.97 10.13 2.76
CA ILE A 388 -5.35 10.39 2.33
C ILE A 388 -6.19 11.00 3.47
N GLU A 389 -6.01 10.54 4.71
CA GLU A 389 -6.64 11.15 5.89
C GLU A 389 -6.15 12.60 6.10
N GLN A 390 -4.85 12.85 5.96
CA GLN A 390 -4.29 14.21 6.01
C GLN A 390 -4.89 15.11 4.93
N LEU A 391 -4.92 14.67 3.67
CA LEU A 391 -5.47 15.44 2.55
C LEU A 391 -6.97 15.71 2.73
N ARG A 392 -7.74 14.74 3.24
CA ARG A 392 -9.16 14.93 3.60
C ARG A 392 -9.32 15.96 4.71
N ASN A 393 -8.51 15.91 5.76
CA ASN A 393 -8.56 16.88 6.86
C ASN A 393 -8.13 18.28 6.40
N GLN A 394 -7.16 18.40 5.50
CA GLN A 394 -6.78 19.67 4.86
C GLN A 394 -7.93 20.23 4.03
N LEU A 395 -8.56 19.43 3.15
CA LEU A 395 -9.73 19.83 2.36
C LEU A 395 -10.91 20.26 3.24
N ILE A 396 -11.19 19.53 4.33
CA ILE A 396 -12.22 19.90 5.32
C ILE A 396 -11.86 21.25 5.96
N SER A 397 -10.61 21.47 6.37
CA SER A 397 -10.20 22.74 6.97
C SER A 397 -10.36 23.92 6.01
N ILE A 398 -9.95 23.76 4.74
CA ILE A 398 -10.09 24.78 3.70
C ILE A 398 -11.58 25.09 3.45
N ASN A 399 -12.42 24.05 3.35
CA ASN A 399 -13.85 24.19 3.07
C ASN A 399 -14.64 24.82 4.24
N VAL A 400 -14.16 24.70 5.48
CA VAL A 400 -14.69 25.47 6.62
C VAL A 400 -14.29 26.95 6.49
N HIS A 401 -13.01 27.25 6.26
CA HIS A 401 -12.54 28.64 6.14
C HIS A 401 -13.18 29.40 4.95
N SER A 402 -13.56 28.70 3.88
CA SER A 402 -14.31 29.28 2.75
C SER A 402 -15.82 29.47 3.00
N SER A 403 -16.34 29.02 4.14
CA SER A 403 -17.77 29.13 4.49
C SER A 403 -18.08 30.36 5.36
N ASP A 404 -17.15 30.77 6.22
CA ASP A 404 -17.39 31.81 7.24
C ASP A 404 -17.05 33.25 6.78
N THR A 405 -16.64 33.44 5.52
CA THR A 405 -16.15 34.74 5.01
C THR A 405 -17.25 35.77 4.71
N THR A 406 -18.49 35.58 5.19
CA THR A 406 -19.63 36.51 5.00
C THR A 406 -20.47 36.77 6.26
N SER A 407 -19.85 37.21 7.36
CA SER A 407 -20.58 37.94 8.42
C SER A 407 -19.75 38.99 9.15
N ILE A 408 -20.34 40.18 9.32
CA ILE A 408 -19.84 41.24 10.20
C ILE A 408 -20.71 41.22 11.47
N GLY A 409 -20.09 40.95 12.62
CA GLY A 409 -20.78 40.92 13.92
C GLY A 409 -19.85 41.32 15.05
N SER A 410 -20.04 42.53 15.60
CA SER A 410 -19.20 43.07 16.66
C SER A 410 -19.65 42.60 18.05
N GLY A 411 -18.75 41.98 18.81
CA GLY A 411 -18.95 41.61 20.23
C GLY A 411 -17.60 41.32 20.91
N PRO A 412 -17.40 41.69 22.20
CA PRO A 412 -16.09 41.62 22.84
C PRO A 412 -15.81 40.30 23.58
N ASP A 413 -14.53 39.91 23.55
CA ASP A 413 -13.76 39.09 24.50
C ASP A 413 -14.47 37.98 25.30
N PHE A 414 -14.30 36.74 24.84
CA PHE A 414 -14.08 35.57 25.72
C PHE A 414 -13.17 34.53 25.02
N ASP A 415 -12.15 34.08 25.75
CA ASP A 415 -11.28 32.90 25.53
C ASP A 415 -10.84 32.53 24.08
N VAL A 416 -9.73 33.12 23.64
CA VAL A 416 -9.01 32.76 22.41
C VAL A 416 -7.94 31.68 22.68
N ASP A 417 -8.28 30.39 22.59
CA ASP A 417 -7.28 29.29 22.57
C ASP A 417 -7.71 27.98 21.86
N ASP A 418 -8.85 27.92 21.15
CA ASP A 418 -9.36 26.65 20.56
C ASP A 418 -9.88 26.81 19.11
N THR A 419 -9.14 27.54 18.26
CA THR A 419 -9.51 27.82 16.86
C THR A 419 -8.41 27.46 15.84
N TYR A 420 -7.32 26.83 16.27
CA TYR A 420 -6.38 26.18 15.34
C TYR A 420 -6.83 24.74 15.06
N PRO A 421 -7.03 24.32 13.79
CA PRO A 421 -7.42 22.94 13.49
C PRO A 421 -6.37 21.97 14.04
N GLU A 422 -6.81 20.95 14.80
CA GLU A 422 -5.91 20.08 15.58
C GLU A 422 -4.80 19.49 14.71
N SER A 423 -3.60 20.08 14.82
CA SER A 423 -2.45 19.67 14.01
C SER A 423 -2.15 18.20 14.25
N ARG A 424 -2.00 17.43 13.16
CA ARG A 424 -1.69 15.99 13.14
C ARG A 424 -0.61 15.68 14.19
N LEU A 425 -0.82 14.63 14.99
CA LEU A 425 0.15 14.25 16.01
C LEU A 425 1.31 13.52 15.31
N GLU A 426 2.31 14.30 14.91
CA GLU A 426 3.53 13.84 14.28
C GLU A 426 4.77 14.54 14.87
N GLY A 427 5.93 13.90 14.76
CA GLY A 427 7.20 14.42 15.27
C GLY A 427 8.27 13.35 15.48
N TRP A 428 9.44 13.79 15.92
CA TRP A 428 10.62 12.93 16.11
C TRP A 428 10.64 12.30 17.51
N LEU A 429 10.41 10.99 17.59
CA LEU A 429 10.54 10.19 18.82
C LEU A 429 11.72 9.22 18.72
N SER A 430 12.28 8.82 19.85
CA SER A 430 13.44 7.92 19.87
C SER A 430 13.10 6.57 20.52
N LEU A 431 13.46 5.48 19.85
CA LEU A 431 13.27 4.09 20.30
C LEU A 431 14.59 3.54 20.88
N PRO A 432 14.57 2.63 21.86
CA PRO A 432 15.79 1.99 22.35
C PRO A 432 16.32 0.95 21.34
N PHE A 433 17.64 0.93 21.09
CA PHE A 433 18.26 -0.08 20.22
C PHE A 433 18.00 -1.51 20.75
N ARG A 434 17.37 -2.37 19.93
CA ARG A 434 17.09 -3.77 20.29
C ARG A 434 18.32 -4.71 20.19
N ASN A 435 19.29 -4.39 19.34
CA ASN A 435 20.27 -5.37 18.84
C ASN A 435 21.67 -5.34 19.52
N ASN A 436 21.91 -4.57 20.59
CA ASN A 436 23.24 -4.52 21.21
C ASN A 436 23.24 -4.32 22.74
N THR A 437 23.39 -5.41 23.48
CA THR A 437 23.37 -5.43 24.96
C THR A 437 24.53 -4.69 25.64
N LYS A 438 25.52 -4.18 24.88
CA LYS A 438 26.71 -3.48 25.39
C LYS A 438 26.71 -1.96 25.15
N LYS A 439 25.73 -1.40 24.42
CA LYS A 439 25.55 0.06 24.30
C LYS A 439 24.08 0.42 24.42
N PHE A 440 23.74 1.13 25.50
CA PHE A 440 22.46 1.85 25.57
C PHE A 440 22.53 3.07 24.66
N GLY A 441 21.48 3.27 23.89
CA GLY A 441 21.35 4.35 22.94
C GLY A 441 19.94 4.42 22.39
N TRP A 442 19.57 5.63 21.97
CA TRP A 442 18.26 5.95 21.42
C TRP A 442 18.39 6.21 19.92
N GLU A 443 17.56 5.55 19.13
CA GLU A 443 17.47 5.70 17.68
C GLU A 443 16.26 6.57 17.33
N LYS A 444 16.49 7.74 16.71
CA LYS A 444 15.40 8.61 16.27
C LYS A 444 14.62 8.00 15.10
N LYS A 445 13.30 8.10 15.17
CA LYS A 445 12.34 7.77 14.10
C LYS A 445 11.36 8.93 13.95
N TYR A 446 10.91 9.21 12.74
CA TYR A 446 9.79 10.12 12.52
C TYR A 446 8.48 9.35 12.77
N VAL A 447 7.60 9.86 13.61
CA VAL A 447 6.38 9.16 14.03
C VAL A 447 5.15 9.97 13.66
N VAL A 448 4.14 9.30 13.10
CA VAL A 448 2.91 9.90 12.57
C VAL A 448 1.69 9.13 13.07
N VAL A 449 0.69 9.83 13.60
CA VAL A 449 -0.53 9.21 14.16
C VAL A 449 -1.75 9.57 13.30
N SER A 450 -2.38 8.57 12.70
CA SER A 450 -3.64 8.70 11.96
C SER A 450 -4.86 8.50 12.87
N SER A 451 -6.06 8.34 12.32
CA SER A 451 -7.25 7.92 13.04
C SER A 451 -7.14 6.50 13.64
N LYS A 452 -6.41 5.59 12.99
CA LYS A 452 -6.39 4.14 13.30
C LYS A 452 -5.00 3.53 13.54
N LYS A 453 -3.93 4.19 13.09
CA LYS A 453 -2.56 3.64 13.06
C LYS A 453 -1.55 4.64 13.63
N ILE A 454 -0.45 4.12 14.18
CA ILE A 454 0.77 4.87 14.49
C ILE A 454 1.88 4.35 13.57
N LEU A 455 2.38 5.20 12.69
CA LEU A 455 3.39 4.89 11.68
C LEU A 455 4.76 5.39 12.18
N PHE A 456 5.79 4.56 12.08
CA PHE A 456 7.17 4.89 12.44
C PHE A 456 8.07 4.78 11.20
N TYR A 457 8.79 5.83 10.86
CA TYR A 457 9.69 5.91 9.70
C TYR A 457 11.14 6.13 10.14
N ASN A 458 12.12 5.61 9.40
CA ASN A 458 13.53 5.83 9.72
C ASN A 458 13.98 7.27 9.39
N SER A 459 13.45 7.83 8.31
CA SER A 459 13.71 9.19 7.83
C SER A 459 12.43 9.86 7.33
N GLU A 460 12.49 11.17 7.04
CA GLU A 460 11.39 11.87 6.34
C GLU A 460 11.30 11.47 4.86
N GLN A 461 12.39 10.98 4.26
CA GLN A 461 12.39 10.41 2.90
C GLN A 461 11.61 9.08 2.85
N ASP A 462 11.71 8.25 3.90
CA ASP A 462 10.88 7.04 4.04
C ASP A 462 9.38 7.37 4.16
N ARG A 463 9.02 8.52 4.76
CA ARG A 463 7.62 8.99 4.80
C ARG A 463 7.11 9.32 3.39
N GLU A 464 7.89 10.05 2.61
CA GLU A 464 7.55 10.42 1.22
C GLU A 464 7.43 9.19 0.31
N GLN A 465 8.32 8.21 0.48
CA GLN A 465 8.27 6.90 -0.19
C GLN A 465 7.19 5.96 0.39
N SER A 466 6.48 6.36 1.46
CA SER A 466 5.50 5.55 2.19
C SER A 466 6.04 4.18 2.63
N ASN A 467 7.26 4.22 3.17
CA ASN A 467 8.08 3.09 3.59
C ASN A 467 8.24 3.05 5.14
N PRO A 468 7.18 2.86 5.94
CA PRO A 468 7.34 2.79 7.39
C PRO A 468 8.13 1.57 7.82
N TYR A 469 8.92 1.74 8.88
CA TYR A 469 9.70 0.70 9.56
C TYR A 469 8.82 -0.20 10.43
N MET A 470 7.80 0.39 11.06
CA MET A 470 6.85 -0.27 11.95
C MET A 470 5.51 0.47 11.93
N VAL A 471 4.42 -0.27 12.06
CA VAL A 471 3.06 0.27 12.19
C VAL A 471 2.38 -0.38 13.40
N LEU A 472 1.73 0.44 14.25
CA LEU A 472 0.95 -0.03 15.38
C LEU A 472 -0.54 0.33 15.25
N ASP A 473 -1.43 -0.61 15.59
CA ASP A 473 -2.88 -0.42 15.51
C ASP A 473 -3.44 0.25 16.78
N ILE A 474 -4.12 1.39 16.62
CA ILE A 474 -4.66 2.19 17.75
C ILE A 474 -5.74 1.40 18.52
N ASP A 475 -6.55 0.62 17.81
CA ASP A 475 -7.56 -0.28 18.39
C ASP A 475 -6.95 -1.48 19.16
N LYS A 476 -5.63 -1.69 19.05
CA LYS A 476 -4.86 -2.74 19.74
C LYS A 476 -3.96 -2.19 20.85
N LEU A 477 -4.04 -0.89 21.17
CA LEU A 477 -3.36 -0.27 22.31
C LEU A 477 -4.14 -0.50 23.61
N PHE A 478 -3.47 -0.97 24.65
CA PHE A 478 -4.07 -1.20 25.97
C PHE A 478 -3.94 0.00 26.89
N HIS A 479 -2.77 0.65 26.92
CA HIS A 479 -2.57 1.92 27.59
C HIS A 479 -1.33 2.65 27.06
N VAL A 480 -1.33 3.97 27.26
CA VAL A 480 -0.15 4.83 27.13
C VAL A 480 0.03 5.57 28.46
N ARG A 481 1.26 5.61 29.00
CA ARG A 481 1.56 6.30 30.26
C ARG A 481 2.98 6.85 30.30
N SER A 482 3.22 7.87 31.14
CA SER A 482 4.57 8.23 31.57
C SER A 482 5.22 7.07 32.35
N VAL A 483 6.53 6.93 32.22
CA VAL A 483 7.31 5.95 32.98
C VAL A 483 7.97 6.57 34.21
N THR A 484 8.29 5.70 35.15
CA THR A 484 8.93 6.01 36.44
C THR A 484 10.29 5.32 36.55
N GLN A 485 11.07 5.65 37.59
CA GLN A 485 12.40 5.06 37.81
C GLN A 485 12.40 3.51 37.89
N THR A 486 11.29 2.90 38.32
CA THR A 486 11.10 1.44 38.38
C THR A 486 10.84 0.80 37.01
N ASP A 487 10.29 1.56 36.06
CA ASP A 487 10.00 1.06 34.70
C ASP A 487 11.26 1.06 33.80
N VAL A 488 12.20 1.97 34.06
CA VAL A 488 13.38 2.22 33.21
C VAL A 488 14.68 2.33 34.03
N TYR A 489 15.01 1.26 34.77
CA TYR A 489 16.17 1.20 35.69
C TYR A 489 17.58 1.40 35.06
N ARG A 490 17.68 1.55 33.74
CA ARG A 490 18.94 1.81 32.99
C ARG A 490 18.95 3.14 32.21
N ALA A 491 17.88 3.93 32.28
CA ALA A 491 17.84 5.24 31.64
C ALA A 491 18.45 6.31 32.55
N ASP A 492 19.11 7.31 31.96
CA ASP A 492 19.62 8.45 32.71
C ASP A 492 18.49 9.24 33.37
N ALA A 493 18.70 9.74 34.59
CA ALA A 493 17.68 10.46 35.37
C ALA A 493 17.14 11.74 34.67
N LYS A 494 17.86 12.25 33.66
CA LYS A 494 17.45 13.39 32.82
C LYS A 494 16.51 12.99 31.66
N ASP A 495 16.48 11.70 31.31
CA ASP A 495 15.65 11.16 30.23
C ASP A 495 14.31 10.64 30.75
N ILE A 496 14.28 10.08 31.98
CA ILE A 496 13.07 9.48 32.57
C ILE A 496 11.81 10.38 32.46
N PRO A 497 11.84 11.70 32.76
CA PRO A 497 10.66 12.57 32.60
C PRO A 497 10.17 12.75 31.15
N ARG A 498 11.01 12.42 30.16
CA ARG A 498 10.78 12.55 28.72
C ARG A 498 10.43 11.22 28.05
N ILE A 499 10.55 10.09 28.76
CA ILE A 499 10.17 8.77 28.25
C ILE A 499 8.70 8.49 28.57
N PHE A 500 8.00 7.80 27.67
CA PHE A 500 6.70 7.20 27.92
C PHE A 500 6.63 5.75 27.40
N GLN A 501 5.67 4.99 27.93
CA GLN A 501 5.38 3.61 27.58
C GLN A 501 4.08 3.52 26.78
N ILE A 502 4.11 2.73 25.71
CA ILE A 502 2.94 2.19 25.02
C ILE A 502 2.88 0.67 25.29
N LEU A 503 1.75 0.17 25.79
CA LEU A 503 1.45 -1.26 25.87
C LEU A 503 0.39 -1.61 24.82
N TYR A 504 0.65 -2.64 24.00
CA TYR A 504 -0.17 -3.00 22.84
C TYR A 504 -0.14 -4.50 22.55
N ALA A 505 -1.06 -4.99 21.72
CA ALA A 505 -1.12 -6.40 21.34
C ALA A 505 -0.06 -6.73 20.28
N ASN A 506 0.58 -7.89 20.41
CA ASN A 506 1.58 -8.38 19.45
C ASN A 506 1.03 -8.49 18.01
N GLU A 507 -0.25 -8.87 17.87
CA GLU A 507 -1.00 -8.88 16.59
C GLU A 507 -1.16 -7.49 15.95
N GLY A 508 -1.02 -6.42 16.73
CA GLY A 508 -1.16 -5.03 16.30
C GLY A 508 0.18 -4.37 15.98
N GLU A 509 1.24 -5.14 15.68
CA GLU A 509 2.54 -4.65 15.20
C GLU A 509 2.88 -5.27 13.84
N SER A 510 2.76 -4.47 12.78
CA SER A 510 3.36 -4.76 11.47
C SER A 510 4.78 -4.19 11.45
N LYS A 511 5.78 -5.00 11.08
CA LYS A 511 7.18 -4.58 11.04
C LYS A 511 7.91 -5.33 9.92
N LYS A 512 8.83 -4.67 9.22
CA LYS A 512 9.62 -5.32 8.16
C LYS A 512 10.50 -6.45 8.69
N ASP A 513 11.19 -6.25 9.81
CA ASP A 513 11.93 -7.32 10.50
C ASP A 513 10.99 -8.09 11.47
N GLN A 514 9.87 -8.59 10.96
CA GLN A 514 9.07 -9.61 11.64
C GLN A 514 9.59 -10.97 11.20
N GLU A 515 10.63 -11.45 11.88
CA GLU A 515 11.12 -12.82 11.75
C GLU A 515 9.97 -13.79 12.01
N PHE A 516 9.36 -14.31 10.94
CA PHE A 516 8.45 -15.45 11.01
C PHE A 516 9.25 -16.63 11.60
N PRO A 517 8.84 -17.21 12.74
CA PRO A 517 9.51 -18.38 13.29
C PRO A 517 9.19 -19.63 12.45
N VAL A 518 9.79 -19.72 11.26
CA VAL A 518 9.80 -20.92 10.41
C VAL A 518 10.96 -21.84 10.81
N GLU A 519 11.32 -21.83 12.10
CA GLU A 519 11.90 -23.02 12.72
C GLU A 519 10.75 -24.02 12.97
N PRO A 520 10.83 -25.25 12.44
CA PRO A 520 9.94 -26.32 12.88
C PRO A 520 10.31 -26.67 14.33
N LEU A 521 9.65 -26.01 15.29
CA LEU A 521 9.91 -26.06 16.73
C LEU A 521 10.32 -27.47 17.20
N PRO A 522 11.59 -27.67 17.61
CA PRO A 522 11.98 -28.89 18.27
C PRO A 522 11.14 -29.07 19.54
N ILE A 523 10.37 -30.16 19.62
CA ILE A 523 9.58 -30.52 20.80
C ILE A 523 10.56 -30.94 21.91
N GLY A 524 11.20 -29.97 22.57
CA GLY A 524 12.38 -30.24 23.40
C GLY A 524 12.83 -29.14 24.38
N GLU A 525 12.50 -27.86 24.19
CA GLU A 525 12.98 -26.77 25.07
C GLU A 525 12.04 -26.53 26.28
N LYS A 526 12.50 -26.91 27.47
CA LYS A 526 11.76 -26.76 28.74
C LYS A 526 11.80 -25.33 29.26
N SER A 527 10.82 -24.51 28.89
CA SER A 527 10.52 -23.28 29.65
C SER A 527 9.78 -23.65 30.96
N SER A 528 10.44 -23.46 32.10
CA SER A 528 10.08 -24.08 33.38
C SER A 528 9.04 -23.29 34.20
N TYR A 529 7.88 -23.02 33.62
CA TYR A 529 6.72 -22.42 34.30
C TYR A 529 5.53 -23.39 34.38
N ILE A 530 4.64 -23.20 35.36
CA ILE A 530 3.49 -24.07 35.63
C ILE A 530 2.20 -23.24 35.50
N CYS A 531 1.37 -23.55 34.50
CA CYS A 531 0.11 -22.85 34.26
C CYS A 531 -1.04 -23.41 35.11
N HIS A 532 -1.72 -22.58 35.91
CA HIS A 532 -2.88 -23.00 36.70
C HIS A 532 -3.87 -21.86 36.99
N LYS A 533 -5.17 -22.07 36.75
CA LYS A 533 -6.26 -21.08 36.98
C LYS A 533 -5.91 -19.64 36.49
N GLY A 534 -5.24 -19.53 35.35
CA GLY A 534 -4.82 -18.26 34.72
C GLY A 534 -3.47 -17.69 35.18
N HIS A 535 -2.81 -18.32 36.16
CA HIS A 535 -1.47 -17.97 36.65
C HIS A 535 -0.37 -18.70 35.88
N GLU A 536 0.80 -18.07 35.74
CA GLU A 536 2.07 -18.69 35.34
C GLU A 536 3.02 -18.73 36.54
N PHE A 537 3.13 -19.89 37.19
CA PHE A 537 3.97 -20.05 38.36
C PHE A 537 5.42 -20.42 38.00
N ILE A 538 6.39 -19.65 38.51
CA ILE A 538 7.83 -19.91 38.37
C ILE A 538 8.38 -20.41 39.72
N PRO A 539 9.12 -21.54 39.75
CA PRO A 539 9.83 -22.00 40.95
C PRO A 539 10.80 -20.95 41.49
N THR A 540 10.58 -20.54 42.74
CA THR A 540 11.31 -19.45 43.41
C THR A 540 11.70 -19.89 44.83
N LEU A 541 12.79 -19.35 45.37
CA LEU A 541 13.30 -19.68 46.71
C LEU A 541 13.55 -18.39 47.50
N TYR A 542 12.89 -18.23 48.66
CA TYR A 542 12.97 -17.02 49.47
C TYR A 542 13.86 -17.20 50.69
N HIS A 543 15.05 -16.61 50.70
CA HIS A 543 15.93 -16.61 51.87
C HIS A 543 15.57 -15.52 52.91
N PHE A 544 14.62 -14.65 52.58
CA PHE A 544 14.17 -13.50 53.39
C PHE A 544 12.67 -13.58 53.75
N PRO A 545 12.20 -12.96 54.85
CA PRO A 545 10.82 -13.03 55.34
C PRO A 545 9.73 -12.84 54.27
N THR A 546 9.11 -13.96 53.88
CA THR A 546 8.08 -14.04 52.83
C THR A 546 7.05 -15.09 53.24
N ASN A 547 5.75 -14.79 53.20
CA ASN A 547 4.69 -15.72 53.60
C ASN A 547 3.85 -16.18 52.39
N CYS A 548 3.25 -17.37 52.49
CA CYS A 548 2.39 -17.95 51.48
C CYS A 548 1.00 -17.31 51.51
N GLU A 549 0.51 -16.82 50.38
CA GLU A 549 -0.84 -16.22 50.32
C GLU A 549 -1.96 -17.25 50.41
N ALA A 550 -1.71 -18.51 50.03
CA ALA A 550 -2.69 -19.60 50.17
C ALA A 550 -2.90 -20.06 51.63
N CYS A 551 -1.83 -20.20 52.44
CA CYS A 551 -1.94 -20.77 53.79
C CYS A 551 -1.34 -19.92 54.93
N THR A 552 -0.85 -18.71 54.64
CA THR A 552 -0.17 -17.75 55.55
C THR A 552 1.13 -18.22 56.22
N LYS A 553 1.52 -19.50 56.07
CA LYS A 553 2.80 -20.05 56.57
C LYS A 553 4.01 -19.42 55.85
N PRO A 554 5.19 -19.35 56.49
CA PRO A 554 6.40 -18.85 55.83
C PRO A 554 6.81 -19.68 54.60
N LEU A 555 7.13 -18.99 53.51
CA LEU A 555 7.79 -19.51 52.31
C LEU A 555 9.33 -19.43 52.41
N TRP A 556 9.86 -19.04 53.57
CA TRP A 556 11.25 -18.64 53.72
C TRP A 556 12.01 -19.41 54.79
N ASN A 557 13.31 -19.59 54.58
CA ASN A 557 14.29 -20.08 55.53
C ASN A 557 15.68 -19.68 55.03
N MET A 558 16.59 -19.25 55.91
CA MET A 558 17.88 -18.71 55.50
C MET A 558 18.80 -19.75 54.82
N PHE A 559 18.72 -21.03 55.20
CA PHE A 559 19.62 -22.08 54.71
C PHE A 559 18.96 -23.05 53.72
N LYS A 560 17.69 -23.40 53.92
CA LYS A 560 16.91 -24.28 53.02
C LYS A 560 15.46 -23.80 52.94
N PRO A 561 15.15 -22.77 52.12
CA PRO A 561 13.77 -22.32 51.93
C PRO A 561 12.90 -23.44 51.37
N PRO A 562 11.63 -23.57 51.81
CA PRO A 562 10.71 -24.54 51.26
C PRO A 562 10.41 -24.23 49.78
N PRO A 563 10.11 -25.23 48.92
CA PRO A 563 9.81 -25.00 47.52
C PRO A 563 8.61 -24.06 47.33
N ALA A 564 8.86 -22.88 46.76
CA ALA A 564 7.85 -21.88 46.51
C ALA A 564 7.64 -21.65 45.01
N LEU A 565 6.49 -21.08 44.69
CA LEU A 565 6.06 -20.69 43.35
C LEU A 565 5.63 -19.22 43.40
N GLU A 566 6.14 -18.41 42.46
CA GLU A 566 5.71 -17.02 42.26
C GLU A 566 4.97 -16.91 40.93
N CYS A 567 3.77 -16.33 40.92
CA CYS A 567 3.08 -16.07 39.66
C CYS A 567 3.69 -14.86 38.94
N ARG A 568 4.21 -15.05 37.72
CA ARG A 568 4.78 -13.97 36.89
C ARG A 568 3.78 -12.84 36.57
N ARG A 569 2.47 -13.13 36.59
CA ARG A 569 1.40 -12.22 36.14
C ARG A 569 0.84 -11.31 37.23
N CYS A 570 0.83 -11.76 38.49
CA CYS A 570 0.30 -10.98 39.62
C CYS A 570 1.08 -11.14 40.93
N HIS A 571 2.28 -11.73 40.87
CA HIS A 571 3.22 -11.91 41.99
C HIS A 571 2.71 -12.69 43.20
N ILE A 572 1.55 -13.36 43.12
CA ILE A 572 1.06 -14.24 44.19
C ILE A 572 2.05 -15.35 44.51
N LYS A 573 2.34 -15.56 45.80
CA LYS A 573 3.38 -16.46 46.30
C LYS A 573 2.76 -17.63 47.06
N CYS A 574 3.05 -18.87 46.64
CA CYS A 574 2.51 -20.07 47.28
C CYS A 574 3.56 -21.20 47.41
N HIS A 575 3.35 -22.13 48.36
CA HIS A 575 4.14 -23.36 48.44
C HIS A 575 3.81 -24.28 47.26
N LYS A 576 4.83 -24.93 46.68
CA LYS A 576 4.64 -25.91 45.60
C LYS A 576 3.69 -27.05 46.01
N ASP A 577 3.72 -27.43 47.29
CA ASP A 577 2.81 -28.40 47.90
C ASP A 577 1.33 -28.18 47.59
N HIS A 578 0.84 -26.93 47.58
CA HIS A 578 -0.58 -26.64 47.30
C HIS A 578 -0.95 -26.98 45.85
N MET A 579 -0.01 -26.74 44.93
CA MET A 579 -0.14 -27.08 43.52
C MET A 579 -0.04 -28.59 43.29
N ASP A 580 0.96 -29.25 43.88
CA ASP A 580 1.18 -30.70 43.72
C ASP A 580 0.01 -31.54 44.33
N LYS A 581 -0.64 -31.05 45.39
CA LYS A 581 -1.79 -31.69 46.05
C LYS A 581 -3.16 -31.33 45.45
N LYS A 582 -3.21 -30.41 44.48
CA LYS A 582 -4.46 -29.83 43.91
C LYS A 582 -5.41 -29.25 44.96
N GLU A 583 -4.86 -28.58 45.98
CA GLU A 583 -5.69 -27.93 47.00
C GLU A 583 -6.37 -26.68 46.40
N GLU A 584 -7.71 -26.58 46.51
CA GLU A 584 -8.53 -25.54 45.84
C GLU A 584 -8.32 -24.09 46.35
N VAL A 585 -7.31 -23.87 47.20
CA VAL A 585 -7.06 -22.64 47.96
C VAL A 585 -6.54 -21.48 47.07
N ILE A 586 -6.03 -21.77 45.87
CA ILE A 586 -5.54 -20.76 44.92
C ILE A 586 -6.70 -20.22 44.06
N ALA A 587 -7.04 -18.95 44.26
CA ALA A 587 -8.03 -18.22 43.46
C ALA A 587 -7.52 -17.92 42.03
N PRO A 588 -8.40 -17.77 41.03
CA PRO A 588 -8.01 -17.45 39.66
C PRO A 588 -7.24 -16.12 39.51
N CYS A 589 -6.37 -16.03 38.50
CA CYS A 589 -5.57 -14.84 38.26
C CYS A 589 -6.46 -13.64 37.87
N ARG A 590 -6.43 -12.57 38.67
CA ARG A 590 -7.11 -11.30 38.35
C ARG A 590 -6.45 -10.56 37.18
N VAL A 591 -5.18 -10.82 36.92
CA VAL A 591 -4.45 -10.34 35.75
C VAL A 591 -4.59 -11.40 34.64
N ASN A 592 -5.81 -11.56 34.12
CA ASN A 592 -6.08 -12.43 32.99
C ASN A 592 -5.77 -11.72 31.66
N TYR A 593 -4.51 -11.34 31.51
CA TYR A 593 -3.95 -10.69 30.34
C TYR A 593 -2.65 -11.40 30.00
N ASP A 594 -2.55 -11.91 28.77
CA ASP A 594 -1.53 -12.89 28.42
C ASP A 594 -0.23 -12.20 27.98
N ILE A 595 0.79 -12.23 28.83
CA ILE A 595 2.05 -11.48 28.65
C ILE A 595 2.81 -11.96 27.40
N SER A 596 2.53 -13.18 26.92
CA SER A 596 2.98 -13.71 25.61
C SER A 596 2.46 -12.89 24.41
N THR A 597 1.25 -12.33 24.53
CA THR A 597 0.56 -11.53 23.50
C THR A 597 0.80 -10.02 23.65
N ALA A 598 1.54 -9.61 24.68
CA ALA A 598 1.70 -8.23 25.10
C ALA A 598 3.08 -7.68 24.72
N LYS A 599 3.13 -6.58 23.97
CA LYS A 599 4.38 -5.86 23.69
C LYS A 599 4.39 -4.49 24.37
N ASN A 600 5.60 -4.11 24.78
CA ASN A 600 5.93 -2.89 25.50
C ASN A 600 6.92 -2.09 24.65
N LEU A 601 6.54 -0.89 24.24
CA LEU A 601 7.40 0.05 23.52
C LEU A 601 7.66 1.27 24.40
N LEU A 602 8.95 1.54 24.64
CA LEU A 602 9.43 2.75 25.30
C LEU A 602 9.79 3.78 24.22
N LEU A 603 9.34 5.01 24.40
CA LEU A 603 9.56 6.13 23.48
C LEU A 603 10.09 7.34 24.24
N LEU A 604 11.21 7.90 23.80
CA LEU A 604 11.80 9.14 24.32
C LEU A 604 11.38 10.32 23.42
N ALA A 605 10.69 11.30 24.00
CA ALA A 605 10.43 12.60 23.39
C ALA A 605 11.60 13.58 23.62
N ASN A 606 11.62 14.70 22.89
CA ASN A 606 12.72 15.67 22.98
C ASN A 606 12.61 16.50 24.28
N SER A 607 11.41 16.79 24.76
CA SER A 607 11.14 17.50 26.03
C SER A 607 10.07 16.80 26.90
N GLN A 608 9.88 17.27 28.14
CA GLN A 608 8.88 16.74 29.06
C GLN A 608 7.46 17.22 28.68
N GLU A 609 7.33 18.45 28.21
CA GLU A 609 6.09 19.03 27.69
C GLU A 609 5.65 18.27 26.43
N GLU A 610 6.61 17.91 25.57
CA GLU A 610 6.36 17.08 24.40
C GLU A 610 5.89 15.67 24.80
N GLN A 611 6.54 15.03 25.79
CA GLN A 611 6.08 13.74 26.33
C GLN A 611 4.64 13.82 26.85
N GLN A 612 4.29 14.87 27.59
CA GLN A 612 2.93 15.08 28.09
C GLN A 612 1.92 15.30 26.96
N LYS A 613 2.30 16.02 25.89
CA LYS A 613 1.48 16.22 24.68
C LYS A 613 1.23 14.89 23.95
N TRP A 614 2.28 14.08 23.76
CA TRP A 614 2.17 12.74 23.15
C TRP A 614 1.27 11.81 23.98
N VAL A 615 1.55 11.67 25.28
CA VAL A 615 0.74 10.82 26.19
C VAL A 615 -0.72 11.28 26.20
N SER A 616 -0.99 12.58 26.35
CA SER A 616 -2.35 13.11 26.44
C SER A 616 -3.16 12.91 25.16
N ARG A 617 -2.58 13.18 23.98
CA ARG A 617 -3.27 12.99 22.70
C ARG A 617 -3.39 11.53 22.29
N LEU A 618 -2.42 10.67 22.61
CA LEU A 618 -2.55 9.21 22.41
C LEU A 618 -3.65 8.63 23.30
N ILE A 619 -3.71 8.96 24.60
CA ILE A 619 -4.79 8.50 25.49
C ILE A 619 -6.17 8.95 24.99
N LYS A 620 -6.31 10.16 24.42
CA LYS A 620 -7.56 10.61 23.79
C LYS A 620 -7.99 9.74 22.59
N LYS A 621 -7.05 9.13 21.87
CA LYS A 621 -7.31 8.28 20.68
C LYS A 621 -7.56 6.79 21.02
N ILE A 622 -7.20 6.29 22.20
CA ILE A 622 -7.49 4.90 22.60
C ILE A 622 -9.01 4.71 22.80
N PRO A 623 -9.64 3.68 22.18
CA PRO A 623 -11.05 3.37 22.42
C PRO A 623 -11.34 3.06 23.90
N LYS A 624 -12.23 3.82 24.53
CA LYS A 624 -12.53 3.71 25.98
C LYS A 624 -13.33 2.46 26.40
N LYS A 625 -13.49 1.48 25.51
CA LYS A 625 -13.97 0.12 25.79
C LYS A 625 -13.31 -0.86 24.82
N PRO A 626 -12.87 -2.05 25.26
CA PRO A 626 -12.59 -3.13 24.34
C PRO A 626 -13.91 -3.59 23.67
N PRO A 627 -13.91 -3.92 22.37
CA PRO A 627 -15.02 -4.68 21.78
C PRO A 627 -15.12 -6.06 22.46
N ALA A 628 -16.33 -6.60 22.57
CA ALA A 628 -16.51 -7.95 23.08
C ALA A 628 -15.89 -8.98 22.12
N PRO A 629 -15.28 -10.07 22.62
CA PRO A 629 -14.75 -11.12 21.76
C PRO A 629 -15.89 -11.84 21.04
N ASP A 630 -15.92 -11.73 19.71
CA ASP A 630 -16.92 -12.40 18.87
C ASP A 630 -16.64 -13.93 18.84
N PRO A 631 -17.59 -14.81 19.23
CA PRO A 631 -17.28 -16.23 19.50
C PRO A 631 -16.88 -17.12 18.30
N PHE A 632 -16.77 -16.59 17.07
CA PHE A 632 -16.66 -17.40 15.85
C PHE A 632 -15.53 -17.02 14.87
N ALA A 633 -14.33 -16.80 15.39
CA ALA A 633 -13.10 -16.87 14.57
C ALA A 633 -12.70 -18.34 14.27
N ARG A 634 -13.37 -18.98 13.30
CA ARG A 634 -12.90 -20.24 12.68
C ARG A 634 -12.41 -20.02 11.25
N SER A 635 -11.15 -20.34 11.01
CA SER A 635 -10.47 -20.25 9.71
C SER A 635 -10.85 -21.39 8.76
N SER A 636 -11.29 -21.06 7.53
CA SER A 636 -11.04 -21.76 6.25
C SER A 636 -11.95 -21.17 5.15
N PRO A 637 -11.54 -21.04 3.87
CA PRO A 637 -12.25 -20.20 2.90
C PRO A 637 -13.26 -20.94 2.00
N ARG A 638 -14.38 -20.28 1.69
CA ARG A 638 -15.04 -20.41 0.39
C ARG A 638 -15.88 -19.16 0.07
N ALA A 639 -15.81 -18.69 -1.17
CA ALA A 639 -16.60 -17.55 -1.62
C ALA A 639 -18.10 -17.91 -1.74
N SER A 640 -18.98 -16.98 -1.37
CA SER A 640 -20.37 -16.95 -1.79
C SER A 640 -20.90 -15.53 -1.71
N MET A 641 -21.39 -14.98 -2.82
CA MET A 641 -21.88 -13.60 -2.85
C MET A 641 -23.22 -13.49 -2.10
N LYS A 642 -23.34 -12.47 -1.24
CA LYS A 642 -24.62 -12.03 -0.68
C LYS A 642 -24.79 -10.53 -0.87
N VAL A 643 -25.50 -10.16 -1.93
CA VAL A 643 -26.11 -8.84 -2.06
C VAL A 643 -27.08 -8.62 -0.89
N GLN A 644 -27.00 -7.47 -0.23
CA GLN A 644 -28.04 -7.02 0.71
C GLN A 644 -28.89 -5.90 0.10
N PRO A 645 -30.17 -5.77 0.51
CA PRO A 645 -31.15 -4.96 -0.21
C PRO A 645 -31.01 -3.47 0.11
N ASN A 646 -31.00 -2.65 -0.93
CA ASN A 646 -31.05 -1.20 -0.79
C ASN A 646 -32.51 -0.74 -0.50
N GLN A 647 -32.71 0.15 0.48
CA GLN A 647 -34.05 0.63 0.85
C GLN A 647 -34.47 1.89 0.06
N SER A 648 -35.79 2.08 -0.06
CA SER A 648 -36.38 3.02 -1.02
C SER A 648 -36.44 4.48 -0.52
N ILE A 649 -36.19 5.42 -1.44
CA ILE A 649 -36.82 6.74 -1.43
C ILE A 649 -37.87 6.80 -2.56
N ARG A 650 -38.96 7.53 -2.30
CA ARG A 650 -40.24 7.52 -3.05
C ARG A 650 -40.22 8.41 -4.30
N ARG A 651 -41.04 8.07 -5.32
CA ARG A 651 -42.13 8.91 -5.90
C ARG A 651 -43.02 8.09 -6.87
N PRO A 652 -44.20 8.58 -7.33
CA PRO A 652 -45.42 7.76 -7.22
C PRO A 652 -46.01 7.16 -8.51
N SER A 653 -46.63 5.98 -8.31
CA SER A 653 -47.84 5.43 -8.95
C SER A 653 -48.50 6.18 -10.12
N ARG A 654 -48.63 5.48 -11.26
CA ARG A 654 -49.91 5.44 -11.99
C ARG A 654 -50.15 4.12 -12.75
N GLN A 655 -51.13 3.37 -12.27
CA GLN A 655 -52.07 2.44 -12.96
C GLN A 655 -51.66 1.81 -14.31
N HIS A 656 -51.54 0.48 -14.32
CA HIS A 656 -51.78 -0.35 -15.50
C HIS A 656 -53.29 -0.63 -15.67
N PRO A 657 -53.76 -0.83 -16.92
CA PRO A 657 -54.72 -1.90 -17.21
C PRO A 657 -54.11 -3.03 -18.05
N GLN A 658 -54.89 -4.09 -18.26
CA GLN A 658 -54.48 -5.33 -18.92
C GLN A 658 -54.81 -5.33 -20.42
N SER A 659 -54.01 -6.04 -21.23
CA SER A 659 -54.53 -7.03 -22.21
C SER A 659 -53.39 -7.80 -22.91
N LYS A 660 -53.71 -9.01 -23.40
CA LYS A 660 -53.06 -9.67 -24.54
C LYS A 660 -54.14 -9.79 -25.63
N PRO A 661 -53.78 -9.77 -26.92
CA PRO A 661 -53.68 -11.05 -27.63
C PRO A 661 -52.48 -11.16 -28.59
N ARG A 662 -52.47 -12.22 -29.40
CA ARG A 662 -51.43 -12.61 -30.36
C ARG A 662 -51.58 -11.87 -31.70
N LEU A 663 -50.48 -11.68 -32.45
CA LEU A 663 -50.24 -12.42 -33.69
C LEU A 663 -48.75 -12.36 -34.10
N LEU A 664 -48.40 -12.98 -35.23
CA LEU A 664 -47.10 -12.87 -35.92
C LEU A 664 -47.12 -11.65 -36.86
N ASP A 665 -45.94 -11.15 -37.27
CA ASP A 665 -45.50 -11.38 -38.66
C ASP A 665 -43.97 -11.21 -38.82
N LEU A 666 -43.45 -11.55 -40.01
CA LEU A 666 -42.03 -11.47 -40.37
C LEU A 666 -41.65 -10.13 -41.03
N ALA A 667 -40.40 -9.70 -40.85
CA ALA A 667 -39.69 -8.87 -41.82
C ALA A 667 -38.19 -9.19 -41.82
N PHE A 668 -37.59 -9.22 -43.02
CA PHE A 668 -36.15 -9.35 -43.27
C PHE A 668 -35.51 -7.95 -43.37
N LYS A 669 -34.19 -7.94 -43.63
CA LYS A 669 -33.34 -6.84 -44.12
C LYS A 669 -32.75 -5.89 -43.07
N ASP A 670 -31.50 -5.43 -43.20
CA ASP A 670 -30.39 -5.94 -44.03
C ASP A 670 -29.05 -5.49 -43.40
N TRP A 671 -27.94 -6.15 -43.78
CA TRP A 671 -26.63 -5.51 -43.72
C TRP A 671 -26.51 -4.51 -44.87
N ASP A 672 -25.82 -3.39 -44.65
CA ASP A 672 -24.91 -2.92 -45.70
C ASP A 672 -23.66 -2.25 -45.09
N LEU A 673 -22.58 -2.26 -45.86
CA LEU A 673 -21.29 -1.67 -45.55
C LEU A 673 -20.85 -0.81 -46.72
N SER A 674 -20.92 0.50 -46.54
CA SER A 674 -20.11 1.45 -47.30
C SER A 674 -19.86 2.67 -46.43
N PHE A 675 -18.84 3.49 -46.66
CA PHE A 675 -17.54 3.50 -47.35
C PHE A 675 -17.23 5.01 -47.39
N ASP A 676 -15.96 5.38 -47.36
CA ASP A 676 -15.38 6.73 -47.49
C ASP A 676 -16.30 7.93 -47.76
N ASP A 677 -16.09 9.02 -47.02
CA ASP A 677 -15.85 10.32 -47.66
C ASP A 677 -14.57 10.93 -47.07
N VAL A 678 -13.73 11.45 -47.96
CA VAL A 678 -12.56 12.29 -47.67
C VAL A 678 -12.94 13.69 -48.10
N ASP A 679 -12.59 14.71 -47.30
CA ASP A 679 -12.45 16.07 -47.84
C ASP A 679 -11.40 16.86 -47.04
N ASP A 680 -10.85 17.88 -47.69
CA ASP A 680 -9.48 18.38 -47.48
C ASP A 680 -9.26 19.43 -46.38
N ASP A 681 -7.98 19.73 -46.14
CA ASP A 681 -7.49 20.94 -45.49
C ASP A 681 -8.11 22.22 -46.10
N ASP A 682 -8.33 23.25 -45.29
CA ASP A 682 -8.40 24.63 -45.80
C ASP A 682 -7.61 25.59 -44.90
N ILE A 683 -6.76 26.41 -45.52
CA ILE A 683 -5.74 27.24 -44.87
C ILE A 683 -6.20 28.69 -44.87
N PHE A 684 -6.18 29.37 -43.72
CA PHE A 684 -6.08 30.84 -43.69
C PHE A 684 -5.30 31.38 -42.49
N ASP A 685 -4.34 32.28 -42.78
CA ASP A 685 -3.68 33.14 -41.81
C ASP A 685 -4.64 34.21 -41.26
N PHE A 686 -4.53 34.54 -39.97
CA PHE A 686 -4.44 35.93 -39.47
C PHE A 686 -3.95 36.03 -38.01
#